data_AF-A0A257ABY3-F1
#
_entry.id   AF-A0A257ABY3-F1
#
_cell.length_a   1.000
_cell.length_b   1.000
_cell.length_c   1.000
_cell.angle_alpha   90.00
_cell.angle_beta   90.00
_cell.angle_gamma   90.00
#
_symmetry.space_group_name_H-M   'P 1'
#
loop_
_entity.id
_entity.type
_entity.pdbx_description
1 polymer ?
#
loop_
_entity_poly.entity_id
_entity_poly.type
_entity_poly.pdbx_seq_one_letter_code
_entity_poly.pdbx_strand_id
1 'polypeptide(L)'
;MSRAYLKVASALIVLLLVFSFYVSAPLLAQAQVPREGKFPIPGLKGYYIVYKGAVPPNKSRLIGFSTIGPAFYSNVTLDALLYAAKYETDPILRTKLYNIIQRISNKELPIIWLGQARARRHYWEWVKLPFFNPVLAMVNLIFVSKDPNGPKPDKLIVLDIDEPESLDPAQTYETGGWGFGIQIYNRLVFYYGNDSKNVVPELAYAWAMDPSGLHVYFAIRDGIVFYDPWDNKTIPLTPKDVVYSIKRMIESANYEKKDYPEWIIKDFVKDARVVPKSEMTKIISKGLIAPVLGRNYRVTSIPEWLYLFREKFAYVPWHRTKTKIAGYVEITLYKPYLAILACLASNVGDIVSEKVVAMHNSTKDPLALKWLDEHPVGTGAYYLVEWKHERYLKIRANPYYWGYPKPKIKEYISKIVPEEQTRIMVLSKGDADMGAVFPASEYKLEHVTLTYKGKTWHFLMPWVGDTFDILFIVLNNMRAPFNNTLVRRALAYAIPYEFIYKNVFRKHYEPLYGVLPRGMPGYTEKGLIKYTYNITKAKELIKKSGIDPSKYTITILYNQGNKIREMIATLLQREWGRLGFNVKVKALAWPTYLRKTSRGEFDVYIVGWAPDYVDPDDYAYPLLWGGWDFSEVKVVKG
;
A
#
# COMPACT_ATOMS: atom_id res chain seq x y z
N MET A 1 -34.05 48.56 -14.67
CA MET A 1 -32.92 47.68 -14.30
C MET A 1 -33.38 46.74 -13.18
N SER A 2 -34.31 45.82 -13.46
CA SER A 2 -34.10 44.46 -14.00
C SER A 2 -33.60 43.43 -12.95
N ARG A 3 -34.35 42.33 -12.79
CA ARG A 3 -34.13 41.27 -11.77
C ARG A 3 -32.82 40.46 -11.94
N ALA A 4 -31.99 40.80 -12.92
CA ALA A 4 -30.72 40.13 -13.19
C ALA A 4 -29.69 40.38 -12.07
N TYR A 5 -29.55 41.61 -11.59
CA TYR A 5 -28.54 41.96 -10.58
C TYR A 5 -28.74 41.23 -9.25
N LEU A 6 -29.99 41.07 -8.77
CA LEU A 6 -30.25 40.25 -7.57
C LEU A 6 -29.87 38.78 -7.79
N LYS A 7 -30.19 38.18 -8.95
CA LYS A 7 -29.79 36.79 -9.23
C LYS A 7 -28.27 36.61 -9.30
N VAL A 8 -27.54 37.58 -9.85
CA VAL A 8 -26.06 37.57 -9.86
C VAL A 8 -25.50 37.76 -8.46
N ALA A 9 -26.05 38.66 -7.65
CA ALA A 9 -25.64 38.85 -6.25
C ALA A 9 -25.89 37.58 -5.40
N SER A 10 -27.08 36.98 -5.49
CA SER A 10 -27.38 35.70 -4.82
C SER A 10 -26.48 34.57 -5.31
N ALA A 11 -26.19 34.49 -6.61
CA ALA A 11 -25.28 33.49 -7.15
C ALA A 11 -23.83 33.70 -6.67
N LEU A 12 -23.34 34.93 -6.57
CA LEU A 12 -22.03 35.23 -6.00
C LEU A 12 -21.97 34.92 -4.50
N ILE A 13 -23.01 35.26 -3.73
CA ILE A 13 -23.09 34.96 -2.29
C ILE A 13 -23.13 33.44 -2.06
N VAL A 14 -23.87 32.68 -2.87
CA VAL A 14 -23.84 31.21 -2.83
C VAL A 14 -22.49 30.65 -3.27
N LEU A 15 -21.84 31.21 -4.29
CA LEU A 15 -20.48 30.78 -4.68
C LEU A 15 -19.45 31.07 -3.58
N LEU A 16 -19.53 32.23 -2.94
CA LEU A 16 -18.66 32.63 -1.84
C LEU A 16 -18.90 31.75 -0.61
N LEU A 17 -20.16 31.46 -0.24
CA LEU A 17 -20.48 30.52 0.84
C LEU A 17 -20.00 29.08 0.53
N VAL A 18 -20.21 28.60 -0.71
CA VAL A 18 -19.71 27.29 -1.16
C VAL A 18 -18.17 27.22 -1.15
N PHE A 19 -17.47 28.34 -1.36
CA PHE A 19 -16.02 28.41 -1.14
C PHE A 19 -15.62 28.59 0.33
N SER A 20 -16.41 29.28 1.16
CA SER A 20 -16.17 29.43 2.60
C SER A 20 -16.26 28.09 3.35
N PHE A 21 -17.09 27.14 2.89
CA PHE A 21 -17.08 25.76 3.40
C PHE A 21 -15.78 24.97 3.08
N TYR A 22 -14.90 25.51 2.24
CA TYR A 22 -13.54 25.01 2.00
C TYR A 22 -12.43 25.90 2.61
N VAL A 23 -12.79 26.96 3.35
CA VAL A 23 -11.81 27.73 4.13
C VAL A 23 -11.70 27.10 5.52
N SER A 24 -10.47 26.76 5.91
CA SER A 24 -10.16 26.00 7.13
C SER A 24 -10.51 26.80 8.39
N ALA A 25 -11.72 26.60 8.93
CA ALA A 25 -12.09 27.12 10.24
C ALA A 25 -11.24 26.43 11.34
N PRO A 26 -10.75 27.16 12.36
CA PRO A 26 -9.93 26.57 13.41
C PRO A 26 -10.73 25.54 14.23
N LEU A 27 -10.01 24.64 14.94
CA LEU A 27 -10.54 23.47 15.66
C LEU A 27 -11.61 23.77 16.75
N LEU A 28 -11.91 25.04 17.01
CA LEU A 28 -12.97 25.55 17.87
C LEU A 28 -14.34 25.60 17.16
N ALA A 29 -14.39 25.73 15.83
CA ALA A 29 -15.64 25.82 15.05
C ALA A 29 -16.36 24.47 14.86
N GLN A 30 -15.70 23.35 15.21
CA GLN A 30 -16.25 22.00 15.02
C GLN A 30 -17.57 21.76 15.76
N ALA A 31 -17.87 22.51 16.82
CA ALA A 31 -19.13 22.42 17.55
C ALA A 31 -20.35 22.98 16.79
N GLN A 32 -20.14 23.68 15.66
CA GLN A 32 -21.21 24.24 14.82
C GLN A 32 -21.44 23.45 13.52
N VAL A 33 -20.76 22.31 13.32
CA VAL A 33 -20.98 21.45 12.15
C VAL A 33 -22.35 20.77 12.27
N PRO A 34 -23.24 20.90 11.26
CA PRO A 34 -24.53 20.20 11.25
C PRO A 34 -24.35 18.68 11.28
N ARG A 35 -25.26 17.96 11.96
CA ARG A 35 -25.27 16.48 11.93
C ARG A 35 -25.58 15.90 10.55
N GLU A 36 -26.24 16.66 9.68
CA GLU A 36 -26.54 16.27 8.31
C GLU A 36 -26.11 17.37 7.33
N GLY A 37 -25.63 17.00 6.15
CA GLY A 37 -25.18 17.97 5.15
C GLY A 37 -25.20 17.43 3.73
N LYS A 38 -25.36 18.33 2.76
CA LYS A 38 -25.29 18.04 1.32
C LYS A 38 -24.36 19.04 0.64
N PHE A 39 -23.32 18.56 -0.04
CA PHE A 39 -22.37 19.41 -0.77
C PHE A 39 -22.09 18.87 -2.19
N PRO A 40 -21.88 19.74 -3.19
CA PRO A 40 -21.58 19.31 -4.56
C PRO A 40 -20.17 18.72 -4.63
N ILE A 41 -20.00 17.64 -5.40
CA ILE A 41 -18.71 16.97 -5.57
C ILE A 41 -17.84 17.79 -6.56
N PRO A 42 -16.68 18.32 -6.14
CA PRO A 42 -15.88 19.24 -6.96
C PRO A 42 -15.49 18.68 -8.34
N GLY A 43 -16.09 19.23 -9.41
CA GLY A 43 -15.83 18.83 -10.79
C GLY A 43 -16.75 17.74 -11.34
N LEU A 44 -17.65 17.16 -10.53
CA LEU A 44 -18.69 16.23 -11.01
C LEU A 44 -20.06 16.95 -11.02
N LYS A 45 -20.38 17.60 -12.16
CA LYS A 45 -21.64 18.35 -12.33
C LYS A 45 -22.85 17.43 -12.08
N GLY A 46 -23.73 17.84 -11.17
CA GLY A 46 -24.94 17.11 -10.79
C GLY A 46 -24.72 15.99 -9.76
N TYR A 47 -23.50 15.79 -9.24
CA TYR A 47 -23.23 14.85 -8.15
C TYR A 47 -23.00 15.59 -6.83
N TYR A 48 -23.53 15.03 -5.74
CA TYR A 48 -23.43 15.54 -4.39
C TYR A 48 -23.04 14.42 -3.43
N ILE A 49 -22.30 14.75 -2.38
CA ILE A 49 -22.25 13.91 -1.18
C ILE A 49 -23.35 14.39 -0.23
N VAL A 50 -24.08 13.44 0.33
CA VAL A 50 -24.99 13.62 1.46
C VAL A 50 -24.44 12.81 2.63
N TYR A 51 -24.34 13.41 3.81
CA TYR A 51 -23.99 12.73 5.05
C TYR A 51 -25.04 12.96 6.15
N LYS A 52 -25.11 12.04 7.11
CA LYS A 52 -25.93 12.13 8.32
C LYS A 52 -25.21 11.58 9.54
N GLY A 53 -25.71 11.96 10.72
CA GLY A 53 -25.19 11.52 12.00
C GLY A 53 -23.73 11.90 12.21
N ALA A 54 -23.27 13.03 11.66
CA ALA A 54 -21.89 13.49 11.80
C ALA A 54 -21.55 13.75 13.28
N VAL A 55 -20.50 13.09 13.78
CA VAL A 55 -19.98 13.22 15.14
C VAL A 55 -18.50 13.62 15.05
N PRO A 56 -18.06 14.70 15.74
CA PRO A 56 -16.66 15.12 15.73
C PRO A 56 -15.77 14.13 16.49
N PRO A 57 -14.47 14.03 16.13
CA PRO A 57 -13.52 13.15 16.80
C PRO A 57 -13.40 13.45 18.29
N ASN A 58 -13.36 12.40 19.12
CA ASN A 58 -13.18 12.55 20.56
C ASN A 58 -11.76 13.02 20.90
N LYS A 59 -11.64 14.30 21.29
CA LYS A 59 -10.36 14.98 21.55
C LYS A 59 -9.52 14.36 22.68
N SER A 60 -10.09 13.54 23.57
CA SER A 60 -9.34 12.81 24.60
C SER A 60 -8.82 11.43 24.17
N ARG A 61 -9.12 10.99 22.94
CA ARG A 61 -8.76 9.67 22.40
C ARG A 61 -8.04 9.73 21.04
N LEU A 62 -7.49 10.90 20.67
CA LEU A 62 -6.82 11.08 19.38
C LEU A 62 -5.51 10.29 19.30
N ILE A 63 -5.46 9.31 18.40
CA ILE A 63 -4.26 8.56 18.05
C ILE A 63 -4.03 8.68 16.54
N GLY A 64 -2.94 9.33 16.15
CA GLY A 64 -2.50 9.48 14.76
C GLY A 64 -2.23 8.14 14.09
N PHE A 65 -2.65 8.01 12.82
CA PHE A 65 -2.75 6.75 12.04
C PHE A 65 -3.80 5.74 12.53
N SER A 66 -4.57 6.03 13.59
CA SER A 66 -5.59 5.11 14.12
C SER A 66 -6.97 5.77 14.16
N THR A 67 -7.21 6.71 15.07
CA THR A 67 -8.51 7.40 15.18
C THR A 67 -8.58 8.67 14.34
N ILE A 68 -7.43 9.16 13.88
CA ILE A 68 -7.28 10.38 13.07
C ILE A 68 -5.98 10.28 12.26
N GLY A 69 -5.91 10.95 11.11
CA GLY A 69 -4.72 11.02 10.29
C GLY A 69 -3.55 11.72 11.00
N PRO A 70 -2.29 11.40 10.64
CA PRO A 70 -1.07 11.81 11.33
C PRO A 70 -0.90 13.33 11.48
N ALA A 71 -1.50 14.12 10.58
CA ALA A 71 -1.46 15.58 10.62
C ALA A 71 -2.44 16.22 11.62
N PHE A 72 -3.34 15.44 12.23
CA PHE A 72 -4.44 15.90 13.08
C PHE A 72 -5.27 17.03 12.44
N TYR A 73 -5.37 17.03 11.10
CA TYR A 73 -6.25 17.89 10.32
C TYR A 73 -7.64 17.23 10.27
N SER A 74 -8.70 17.99 10.54
CA SER A 74 -10.04 17.43 10.72
C SER A 74 -11.09 18.29 10.03
N ASN A 75 -11.75 17.72 9.01
CA ASN A 75 -12.66 18.44 8.11
C ASN A 75 -13.79 17.51 7.63
N VAL A 76 -15.00 17.70 8.16
CA VAL A 76 -16.19 16.89 7.85
C VAL A 76 -16.46 16.69 6.35
N THR A 77 -16.14 17.69 5.52
CA THR A 77 -16.35 17.64 4.06
C THR A 77 -15.32 16.75 3.36
N LEU A 78 -14.08 16.72 3.87
CA LEU A 78 -13.04 15.79 3.40
C LEU A 78 -13.32 14.38 3.91
N ASP A 79 -13.71 14.23 5.17
CA ASP A 79 -14.02 12.94 5.79
C ASP A 79 -15.22 12.26 5.11
N ALA A 80 -16.32 13.00 4.85
CA ALA A 80 -17.45 12.47 4.10
C ALA A 80 -17.05 12.08 2.66
N LEU A 81 -16.09 12.77 2.03
CA LEU A 81 -15.54 12.40 0.72
C LEU A 81 -14.62 11.18 0.78
N LEU A 82 -13.82 11.03 1.84
CA LEU A 82 -13.00 9.84 2.11
C LEU A 82 -13.87 8.61 2.33
N TYR A 83 -14.88 8.71 3.20
CA TYR A 83 -15.86 7.66 3.45
C TYR A 83 -16.61 7.28 2.17
N ALA A 84 -17.08 8.27 1.40
CA ALA A 84 -17.73 8.02 0.12
C ALA A 84 -16.82 7.30 -0.89
N ALA A 85 -15.53 7.67 -0.97
CA ALA A 85 -14.57 7.00 -1.85
C ALA A 85 -14.23 5.58 -1.39
N LYS A 86 -14.13 5.35 -0.08
CA LYS A 86 -13.82 4.06 0.54
C LYS A 86 -14.83 2.99 0.15
N TYR A 87 -16.13 3.29 0.27
CA TYR A 87 -17.23 2.33 0.07
C TYR A 87 -17.99 2.47 -1.27
N GLU A 88 -17.46 3.24 -2.24
CA GLU A 88 -17.99 3.30 -3.60
C GLU A 88 -17.72 1.98 -4.36
N THR A 89 -18.69 1.52 -5.16
CA THR A 89 -18.61 0.24 -5.89
C THR A 89 -18.62 0.40 -7.42
N ASP A 90 -18.91 1.59 -7.96
CA ASP A 90 -18.52 1.94 -9.33
C ASP A 90 -17.02 2.34 -9.37
N PRO A 91 -16.12 1.54 -9.98
CA PRO A 91 -14.70 1.87 -10.06
C PRO A 91 -14.42 3.18 -10.81
N ILE A 92 -15.30 3.61 -11.71
CA ILE A 92 -15.16 4.85 -12.48
C ILE A 92 -15.51 6.06 -11.59
N LEU A 93 -16.57 5.98 -10.79
CA LEU A 93 -16.92 7.00 -9.80
C LEU A 93 -15.89 7.06 -8.67
N ARG A 94 -15.51 5.91 -8.10
CA ARG A 94 -14.47 5.78 -7.07
C ARG A 94 -13.15 6.44 -7.50
N THR A 95 -12.69 6.15 -8.71
CA THR A 95 -11.51 6.79 -9.33
C THR A 95 -11.63 8.32 -9.38
N LYS A 96 -12.82 8.87 -9.66
CA LYS A 96 -13.05 10.33 -9.67
C LYS A 96 -13.06 10.93 -8.26
N LEU A 97 -13.57 10.22 -7.26
CA LEU A 97 -13.58 10.69 -5.86
C LEU A 97 -12.14 10.81 -5.32
N TYR A 98 -11.32 9.76 -5.49
CA TYR A 98 -9.89 9.82 -5.13
C TYR A 98 -9.11 10.88 -5.91
N ASN A 99 -9.48 11.16 -7.18
CA ASN A 99 -8.93 12.27 -7.95
C ASN A 99 -9.22 13.65 -7.36
N ILE A 100 -10.31 13.80 -6.60
CA ILE A 100 -10.69 15.03 -5.91
C ILE A 100 -9.97 15.12 -4.55
N ILE A 101 -9.89 14.01 -3.81
CA ILE A 101 -9.12 13.90 -2.56
C ILE A 101 -7.65 14.31 -2.81
N GLN A 102 -7.03 13.81 -3.88
CA GLN A 102 -5.68 14.19 -4.32
C GLN A 102 -5.50 15.72 -4.51
N ARG A 103 -6.54 16.41 -5.01
CA ARG A 103 -6.54 17.87 -5.21
C ARG A 103 -6.75 18.63 -3.90
N ILE A 104 -7.56 18.09 -2.99
CA ILE A 104 -7.80 18.70 -1.68
C ILE A 104 -6.54 18.57 -0.81
N SER A 105 -5.90 17.40 -0.77
CA SER A 105 -4.69 17.19 0.04
C SER A 105 -3.49 18.04 -0.41
N ASN A 106 -3.41 18.37 -1.70
CA ASN A 106 -2.45 19.33 -2.25
C ASN A 106 -2.76 20.81 -1.92
N LYS A 107 -4.06 21.17 -1.91
CA LYS A 107 -4.52 22.56 -1.68
C LYS A 107 -4.52 22.92 -0.21
N GLU A 108 -5.12 22.09 0.63
CA GLU A 108 -5.15 22.26 2.08
C GLU A 108 -3.80 21.95 2.71
N LEU A 109 -3.01 21.07 2.09
CA LEU A 109 -1.63 20.76 2.46
C LEU A 109 -1.45 20.51 3.98
N PRO A 110 -2.25 19.63 4.62
CA PRO A 110 -2.06 19.28 6.03
C PRO A 110 -0.74 18.52 6.25
N ILE A 111 -0.27 17.87 5.19
CA ILE A 111 0.99 17.16 5.02
C ILE A 111 1.69 17.79 3.80
N ILE A 112 3.01 17.99 3.86
CA ILE A 112 3.82 18.41 2.72
C ILE A 112 4.48 17.18 2.11
N TRP A 113 4.03 16.81 0.91
CA TRP A 113 4.54 15.69 0.13
C TRP A 113 5.97 15.98 -0.36
N LEU A 114 6.94 15.13 -0.05
CA LEU A 114 8.35 15.32 -0.46
C LEU A 114 8.75 14.48 -1.67
N GLY A 115 8.15 13.31 -1.85
CA GLY A 115 8.42 12.48 -3.02
C GLY A 115 7.86 11.06 -2.90
N GLN A 116 7.93 10.36 -4.03
CA GLN A 116 7.65 8.94 -4.18
C GLN A 116 8.95 8.23 -4.57
N ALA A 117 9.26 7.12 -3.93
CA ALA A 117 10.52 6.41 -4.13
C ALA A 117 10.57 5.71 -5.50
N ARG A 118 11.79 5.50 -5.99
CA ARG A 118 12.09 4.72 -7.19
C ARG A 118 13.00 3.56 -6.82
N ALA A 119 12.59 2.36 -7.23
CA ALA A 119 13.42 1.18 -7.06
C ALA A 119 14.55 1.16 -8.10
N ARG A 120 15.79 1.07 -7.61
CA ARG A 120 16.97 0.67 -8.36
C ARG A 120 17.33 -0.75 -7.93
N ARG A 121 17.79 -1.61 -8.85
CA ARG A 121 18.08 -3.02 -8.56
C ARG A 121 19.49 -3.39 -8.99
N HIS A 122 20.24 -4.03 -8.11
CA HIS A 122 21.67 -4.28 -8.24
C HIS A 122 21.90 -5.76 -8.53
N TYR A 123 22.25 -6.09 -9.78
CA TYR A 123 22.42 -7.47 -10.22
C TYR A 123 23.32 -7.61 -11.44
N TRP A 124 23.94 -8.77 -11.61
CA TRP A 124 24.76 -9.07 -12.79
C TRP A 124 23.94 -9.28 -14.07
N GLU A 125 24.46 -8.83 -15.21
CA GLU A 125 23.80 -8.92 -16.53
C GLU A 125 23.31 -10.33 -16.90
N TRP A 126 23.94 -11.39 -16.41
CA TRP A 126 23.45 -12.75 -16.64
C TRP A 126 22.08 -13.01 -16.00
N VAL A 127 21.68 -12.30 -14.94
CA VAL A 127 20.34 -12.36 -14.36
C VAL A 127 19.33 -11.63 -15.25
N LYS A 128 18.30 -12.34 -15.69
CA LYS A 128 17.19 -11.82 -16.50
C LYS A 128 15.94 -11.72 -15.65
N LEU A 129 15.62 -10.49 -15.24
CA LEU A 129 14.45 -10.09 -14.45
C LEU A 129 13.48 -9.32 -15.39
N PRO A 130 12.47 -9.98 -15.98
CA PRO A 130 11.62 -9.36 -17.01
C PRO A 130 10.53 -8.43 -16.45
N PHE A 131 10.16 -8.63 -15.19
CA PHE A 131 9.14 -7.85 -14.47
C PHE A 131 9.63 -7.56 -13.06
N PHE A 132 9.08 -6.52 -12.46
CA PHE A 132 9.35 -6.13 -11.08
C PHE A 132 8.02 -5.81 -10.42
N ASN A 133 7.74 -6.42 -9.26
CA ASN A 133 6.48 -6.16 -8.55
C ASN A 133 6.56 -4.76 -7.92
N PRO A 134 5.84 -3.74 -8.45
CA PRO A 134 5.96 -2.36 -7.99
C PRO A 134 5.28 -2.13 -6.63
N VAL A 135 4.47 -3.10 -6.18
CA VAL A 135 3.71 -3.07 -4.94
C VAL A 135 4.64 -3.18 -3.74
N LEU A 136 5.28 -4.34 -3.62
CA LEU A 136 6.12 -4.70 -2.48
C LEU A 136 7.61 -4.42 -2.74
N ALA A 137 7.93 -3.83 -3.90
CA ALA A 137 9.29 -3.71 -4.43
C ALA A 137 10.04 -5.06 -4.56
N MET A 138 9.33 -6.17 -4.75
CA MET A 138 9.87 -7.54 -4.66
C MET A 138 10.10 -8.23 -6.01
N VAL A 139 10.97 -9.23 -5.98
CA VAL A 139 11.25 -10.14 -7.09
C VAL A 139 10.39 -11.39 -6.93
N ASN A 140 9.49 -11.67 -7.87
CA ASN A 140 8.86 -13.00 -7.93
C ASN A 140 9.73 -13.93 -8.79
N LEU A 141 10.27 -14.96 -8.14
CA LEU A 141 11.28 -15.87 -8.70
C LEU A 141 10.73 -16.81 -9.80
N ILE A 142 9.40 -16.90 -9.98
CA ILE A 142 8.80 -17.65 -11.09
C ILE A 142 9.17 -17.05 -12.46
N PHE A 143 9.45 -15.76 -12.50
CA PHE A 143 9.79 -15.01 -13.71
C PHE A 143 11.30 -14.79 -13.90
N VAL A 144 12.11 -15.05 -12.87
CA VAL A 144 13.56 -14.90 -12.92
C VAL A 144 14.19 -16.05 -13.71
N SER A 145 15.23 -15.72 -14.46
CA SER A 145 16.13 -16.70 -15.06
C SER A 145 17.54 -16.15 -15.15
N LYS A 146 18.52 -17.01 -15.44
CA LYS A 146 19.88 -16.60 -15.79
C LYS A 146 20.22 -17.05 -17.21
N ASP A 147 21.12 -16.32 -17.85
CA ASP A 147 21.69 -16.68 -19.14
C ASP A 147 22.42 -18.03 -19.02
N PRO A 148 22.19 -19.02 -19.90
CA PRO A 148 22.83 -20.34 -19.83
C PRO A 148 24.37 -20.31 -19.82
N ASN A 149 24.97 -19.24 -20.35
CA ASN A 149 26.42 -19.06 -20.36
C ASN A 149 26.97 -18.42 -19.08
N GLY A 150 26.11 -17.86 -18.22
CA GLY A 150 26.49 -17.26 -16.95
C GLY A 150 26.87 -18.29 -15.87
N PRO A 151 27.41 -17.84 -14.72
CA PRO A 151 27.74 -18.73 -13.61
C PRO A 151 26.49 -19.35 -13.00
N LYS A 152 26.45 -20.68 -12.86
CA LYS A 152 25.39 -21.43 -12.12
C LYS A 152 23.96 -21.03 -12.58
N PRO A 153 23.56 -21.28 -13.85
CA PRO A 153 22.37 -20.66 -14.47
C PRO A 153 21.03 -21.12 -13.88
N ASP A 154 21.02 -22.21 -13.11
CA ASP A 154 19.88 -22.77 -12.39
C ASP A 154 19.80 -22.31 -10.92
N LYS A 155 20.79 -21.57 -10.41
CA LYS A 155 20.87 -21.14 -9.01
C LYS A 155 20.97 -19.63 -8.89
N LEU A 156 20.23 -19.03 -7.97
CA LEU A 156 20.31 -17.60 -7.65
C LEU A 156 20.86 -17.40 -6.23
N ILE A 157 21.86 -16.54 -6.08
CA ILE A 157 22.42 -16.14 -4.79
C ILE A 157 22.17 -14.64 -4.58
N VAL A 158 21.43 -14.28 -3.53
CA VAL A 158 21.11 -12.90 -3.17
C VAL A 158 21.79 -12.53 -1.85
N LEU A 159 22.18 -11.26 -1.70
CA LEU A 159 22.69 -10.70 -0.45
C LEU A 159 21.69 -9.72 0.14
N ASP A 160 21.01 -10.15 1.20
CA ASP A 160 20.05 -9.33 1.94
C ASP A 160 20.69 -8.78 3.23
N ILE A 161 20.02 -7.80 3.83
CA ILE A 161 20.56 -7.05 4.98
C ILE A 161 20.29 -7.80 6.29
N ASP A 162 19.12 -8.42 6.37
CA ASP A 162 18.53 -9.01 7.58
C ASP A 162 17.64 -10.18 7.16
N GLU A 163 17.21 -11.00 8.13
CA GLU A 163 16.35 -12.17 7.90
C GLU A 163 14.87 -11.88 8.24
N PRO A 164 13.90 -12.67 7.72
CA PRO A 164 12.49 -12.43 8.04
C PRO A 164 12.21 -12.69 9.52
N GLU A 165 11.24 -11.98 10.10
CA GLU A 165 10.80 -12.28 11.48
C GLU A 165 9.89 -13.52 11.55
N SER A 166 9.30 -13.92 10.42
CA SER A 166 8.32 -15.00 10.30
C SER A 166 8.07 -15.36 8.84
N LEU A 167 7.75 -16.63 8.58
CA LEU A 167 7.23 -17.14 7.30
C LEU A 167 5.74 -17.55 7.36
N ASP A 168 5.05 -17.25 8.47
CA ASP A 168 3.60 -17.41 8.62
C ASP A 168 2.87 -16.14 8.14
N PRO A 169 2.00 -16.20 7.10
CA PRO A 169 1.27 -15.03 6.62
C PRO A 169 0.38 -14.35 7.67
N ALA A 170 -0.02 -15.04 8.75
CA ALA A 170 -0.76 -14.45 9.86
C ALA A 170 0.11 -13.68 10.87
N GLN A 171 1.44 -13.80 10.78
CA GLN A 171 2.40 -13.11 11.65
C GLN A 171 3.34 -12.15 10.93
N THR A 172 3.79 -12.46 9.70
CA THR A 172 4.75 -11.60 9.00
C THR A 172 4.15 -10.26 8.60
N TYR A 173 4.72 -9.17 9.10
CA TYR A 173 4.38 -7.79 8.74
C TYR A 173 5.62 -6.98 8.33
N GLU A 174 6.58 -7.65 7.66
CA GLU A 174 7.83 -7.03 7.24
C GLU A 174 8.30 -7.57 5.86
N THR A 175 9.22 -6.83 5.22
CA THR A 175 9.54 -7.03 3.79
C THR A 175 10.28 -8.32 3.46
N GLY A 176 11.05 -8.88 4.39
CA GLY A 176 11.73 -10.16 4.22
C GLY A 176 10.72 -11.30 4.09
N GLY A 177 9.86 -11.49 5.10
CA GLY A 177 8.88 -12.58 5.14
C GLY A 177 7.87 -12.46 4.01
N TRP A 178 7.42 -11.24 3.70
CA TRP A 178 6.61 -10.93 2.52
C TRP A 178 7.32 -11.30 1.19
N GLY A 179 8.64 -11.18 1.14
CA GLY A 179 9.48 -11.56 0.00
C GLY A 179 9.65 -13.06 -0.19
N PHE A 180 9.52 -13.87 0.87
CA PHE A 180 9.48 -15.33 0.81
C PHE A 180 8.06 -15.89 0.62
N GLY A 181 7.06 -15.32 1.30
CA GLY A 181 5.66 -15.74 1.22
C GLY A 181 5.13 -15.76 -0.22
N ILE A 182 5.42 -14.71 -0.98
CA ILE A 182 5.07 -14.59 -2.42
C ILE A 182 5.73 -15.65 -3.34
N GLN A 183 6.68 -16.45 -2.83
CA GLN A 183 7.28 -17.60 -3.53
C GLN A 183 6.67 -18.93 -3.07
N ILE A 184 6.30 -19.03 -1.79
CA ILE A 184 5.93 -20.28 -1.09
C ILE A 184 4.42 -20.52 -1.06
N TYR A 185 3.61 -19.47 -0.92
CA TYR A 185 2.16 -19.53 -0.93
C TYR A 185 1.56 -19.06 -2.26
N ASN A 186 0.25 -19.17 -2.40
CA ASN A 186 -0.55 -18.43 -3.39
C ASN A 186 -1.81 -17.90 -2.71
N ARG A 187 -2.46 -16.94 -3.37
CA ARG A 187 -3.64 -16.21 -2.91
C ARG A 187 -4.86 -16.54 -3.75
N LEU A 188 -6.01 -16.00 -3.38
CA LEU A 188 -7.17 -15.99 -4.29
C LEU A 188 -6.87 -15.16 -5.56
N VAL A 189 -6.21 -14.01 -5.40
CA VAL A 189 -5.96 -13.02 -6.45
C VAL A 189 -4.57 -12.39 -6.32
N PHE A 190 -4.00 -11.93 -7.44
CA PHE A 190 -2.58 -11.56 -7.53
C PHE A 190 -2.33 -10.35 -8.47
N TYR A 191 -1.17 -9.69 -8.39
CA TYR A 191 -0.76 -8.61 -9.30
C TYR A 191 0.25 -9.12 -10.35
N TYR A 192 -0.15 -9.19 -11.62
CA TYR A 192 0.67 -9.83 -12.66
C TYR A 192 1.67 -8.86 -13.33
N GLY A 193 2.96 -9.21 -13.25
CA GLY A 193 4.04 -8.45 -13.86
C GLY A 193 4.21 -7.08 -13.20
N ASN A 194 4.09 -6.00 -13.99
CA ASN A 194 4.19 -4.63 -13.51
C ASN A 194 2.81 -3.94 -13.39
N ASP A 195 1.68 -4.65 -13.58
CA ASP A 195 0.35 -4.06 -13.39
C ASP A 195 -0.04 -4.07 -11.91
N SER A 196 -0.17 -2.87 -11.34
CA SER A 196 -0.61 -2.60 -9.97
C SER A 196 -2.02 -2.00 -9.88
N LYS A 197 -2.73 -1.86 -11.00
CA LYS A 197 -4.09 -1.31 -11.06
C LYS A 197 -5.16 -2.39 -11.08
N ASN A 198 -4.81 -3.58 -11.56
CA ASN A 198 -5.74 -4.70 -11.73
C ASN A 198 -5.17 -5.95 -11.07
N VAL A 199 -5.95 -6.54 -10.17
CA VAL A 199 -5.72 -7.92 -9.75
C VAL A 199 -6.09 -8.90 -10.86
N VAL A 200 -5.46 -10.08 -10.83
CA VAL A 200 -5.73 -11.22 -11.73
C VAL A 200 -6.06 -12.48 -10.92
N PRO A 201 -6.70 -13.52 -11.51
CA PRO A 201 -7.06 -14.73 -10.79
C PRO A 201 -5.85 -15.64 -10.52
N GLU A 202 -5.60 -15.97 -9.25
CA GLU A 202 -4.57 -16.93 -8.85
C GLU A 202 -5.20 -18.26 -8.42
N LEU A 203 -5.38 -18.58 -7.13
CA LEU A 203 -6.09 -19.81 -6.69
C LEU A 203 -7.60 -19.74 -6.95
N ALA A 204 -8.17 -18.53 -6.98
CA ALA A 204 -9.48 -18.34 -7.60
C ALA A 204 -9.34 -18.39 -9.13
N TYR A 205 -10.34 -18.97 -9.80
CA TYR A 205 -10.49 -18.82 -11.24
C TYR A 205 -11.31 -17.57 -11.59
N ALA A 206 -12.33 -17.26 -10.79
CA ALA A 206 -13.23 -16.15 -11.01
C ALA A 206 -13.76 -15.58 -9.69
N TRP A 207 -14.09 -14.29 -9.66
CA TRP A 207 -14.77 -13.62 -8.56
C TRP A 207 -16.00 -12.85 -9.03
N ALA A 208 -17.00 -12.67 -8.18
CA ALA A 208 -18.15 -11.78 -8.42
C ALA A 208 -18.76 -11.34 -7.09
N MET A 209 -19.44 -10.20 -7.06
CA MET A 209 -20.11 -9.64 -5.89
C MET A 209 -21.63 -9.66 -6.09
N ASP A 210 -22.40 -9.72 -5.01
CA ASP A 210 -23.84 -9.43 -5.11
C ASP A 210 -24.10 -7.94 -5.43
N PRO A 211 -25.32 -7.54 -5.87
CA PRO A 211 -25.63 -6.14 -6.17
C PRO A 211 -25.51 -5.15 -5.01
N SER A 212 -25.50 -5.59 -3.74
CA SER A 212 -25.18 -4.73 -2.59
C SER A 212 -23.67 -4.56 -2.37
N GLY A 213 -22.84 -5.47 -2.89
CA GLY A 213 -21.40 -5.50 -2.67
C GLY A 213 -20.97 -6.03 -1.29
N LEU A 214 -21.90 -6.62 -0.52
CA LEU A 214 -21.63 -7.20 0.80
C LEU A 214 -21.14 -8.65 0.72
N HIS A 215 -21.49 -9.39 -0.34
CA HIS A 215 -21.15 -10.80 -0.49
C HIS A 215 -20.25 -11.01 -1.70
N VAL A 216 -19.01 -11.46 -1.47
CA VAL A 216 -17.99 -11.70 -2.50
C VAL A 216 -17.81 -13.20 -2.72
N TYR A 217 -18.13 -13.67 -3.92
CA TYR A 217 -18.09 -15.08 -4.31
C TYR A 217 -16.85 -15.37 -5.15
N PHE A 218 -16.17 -16.48 -4.85
CA PHE A 218 -15.00 -16.98 -5.57
C PHE A 218 -15.23 -18.41 -6.05
N ALA A 219 -14.83 -18.72 -7.29
CA ALA A 219 -14.75 -20.08 -7.80
C ALA A 219 -13.31 -20.61 -7.64
N ILE A 220 -13.11 -21.61 -6.80
CA ILE A 220 -11.77 -22.11 -6.42
C ILE A 220 -11.29 -23.18 -7.40
N ARG A 221 -10.03 -23.10 -7.84
CA ARG A 221 -9.44 -24.07 -8.78
C ARG A 221 -9.32 -25.47 -8.15
N ASP A 222 -9.49 -26.48 -8.99
CA ASP A 222 -9.27 -27.90 -8.67
C ASP A 222 -7.85 -28.34 -9.09
N GLY A 223 -7.39 -29.47 -8.53
CA GLY A 223 -6.10 -30.10 -8.87
C GLY A 223 -4.86 -29.40 -8.32
N ILE A 224 -5.01 -28.47 -7.38
CA ILE A 224 -3.90 -27.80 -6.68
C ILE A 224 -3.60 -28.54 -5.38
N VAL A 225 -2.32 -28.65 -5.03
CA VAL A 225 -1.87 -29.23 -3.76
C VAL A 225 -0.96 -28.26 -3.02
N PHE A 226 -1.03 -28.28 -1.69
CA PHE A 226 0.07 -27.86 -0.84
C PHE A 226 1.19 -28.90 -0.91
N TYR A 227 2.44 -28.45 -0.89
CA TYR A 227 3.59 -29.33 -0.69
C TYR A 227 4.18 -29.11 0.70
N ASP A 228 4.20 -30.17 1.49
CA ASP A 228 4.78 -30.22 2.83
C ASP A 228 6.17 -30.86 2.71
N PRO A 229 7.26 -30.08 2.83
CA PRO A 229 8.62 -30.59 2.67
C PRO A 229 9.16 -31.28 3.92
N TRP A 230 8.47 -31.17 5.06
CA TRP A 230 8.90 -31.71 6.36
C TRP A 230 8.56 -33.20 6.44
N ASP A 231 7.34 -33.55 6.03
CA ASP A 231 6.90 -34.95 5.86
C ASP A 231 7.01 -35.45 4.40
N ASN A 232 7.53 -34.63 3.49
CA ASN A 232 7.66 -34.93 2.04
C ASN A 232 6.34 -35.44 1.40
N LYS A 233 5.22 -34.78 1.73
CA LYS A 233 3.86 -35.18 1.31
C LYS A 233 3.14 -34.05 0.57
N THR A 234 2.06 -34.40 -0.13
CA THR A 234 1.18 -33.40 -0.76
C THR A 234 -0.23 -33.48 -0.17
N ILE A 235 -0.88 -32.32 -0.05
CA ILE A 235 -2.22 -32.19 0.53
C ILE A 235 -3.10 -31.44 -0.47
N PRO A 236 -4.22 -32.01 -0.97
CA PRO A 236 -5.12 -31.30 -1.88
C PRO A 236 -5.67 -30.03 -1.25
N LEU A 237 -5.57 -28.91 -1.98
CA LEU A 237 -6.20 -27.65 -1.60
C LEU A 237 -7.71 -27.74 -1.84
N THR A 238 -8.49 -27.27 -0.88
CA THR A 238 -9.96 -27.28 -0.94
C THR A 238 -10.54 -25.89 -0.67
N PRO A 239 -11.84 -25.66 -0.98
CA PRO A 239 -12.56 -24.48 -0.53
C PRO A 239 -12.57 -24.29 1.01
N LYS A 240 -12.32 -25.33 1.81
CA LYS A 240 -12.20 -25.20 3.27
C LYS A 240 -10.92 -24.50 3.67
N ASP A 241 -9.78 -24.86 3.08
CA ASP A 241 -8.48 -24.24 3.40
C ASP A 241 -8.50 -22.72 3.16
N VAL A 242 -9.24 -22.27 2.14
CA VAL A 242 -9.51 -20.84 1.89
C VAL A 242 -10.31 -20.19 3.02
N VAL A 243 -11.45 -20.78 3.39
CA VAL A 243 -12.30 -20.28 4.49
C VAL A 243 -11.55 -20.29 5.82
N TYR A 244 -10.77 -21.34 6.07
CA TYR A 244 -9.93 -21.51 7.23
C TYR A 244 -8.85 -20.43 7.30
N SER A 245 -8.13 -20.16 6.19
CA SER A 245 -7.08 -19.12 6.14
C SER A 245 -7.63 -17.73 6.48
N ILE A 246 -8.78 -17.35 5.91
CA ILE A 246 -9.44 -16.07 6.21
C ILE A 246 -9.88 -15.99 7.69
N LYS A 247 -10.38 -17.09 8.26
CA LYS A 247 -10.79 -17.12 9.68
C LYS A 247 -9.59 -17.11 10.63
N ARG A 248 -8.54 -17.88 10.35
CA ARG A 248 -7.26 -17.89 11.07
C ARG A 248 -6.62 -16.50 11.10
N MET A 249 -6.67 -15.75 10.00
CA MET A 249 -6.24 -14.35 9.96
C MET A 249 -7.05 -13.48 10.93
N ILE A 250 -8.39 -13.55 10.87
CA ILE A 250 -9.26 -12.76 11.76
C ILE A 250 -9.07 -13.16 13.24
N GLU A 251 -8.74 -14.44 13.49
CA GLU A 251 -8.57 -15.00 14.83
C GLU A 251 -7.17 -14.73 15.43
N SER A 252 -6.11 -14.54 14.62
CA SER A 252 -4.75 -14.25 15.11
C SER A 252 -4.69 -12.97 15.95
N ALA A 253 -5.59 -12.03 15.71
CA ALA A 253 -5.88 -10.84 16.53
C ALA A 253 -6.01 -11.09 18.05
N ASN A 254 -6.32 -12.31 18.47
CA ASN A 254 -6.53 -12.69 19.86
C ASN A 254 -5.29 -13.29 20.54
N TYR A 255 -4.22 -13.54 19.77
CA TYR A 255 -3.02 -14.26 20.20
C TYR A 255 -1.79 -13.35 20.17
N GLU A 256 -1.18 -13.17 21.33
CA GLU A 256 -0.03 -12.29 21.59
C GLU A 256 -0.29 -10.80 21.28
N LYS A 257 0.63 -9.92 21.69
CA LYS A 257 0.50 -8.45 21.55
C LYS A 257 1.61 -7.88 20.68
N LYS A 258 1.72 -8.42 19.47
CA LYS A 258 2.57 -7.90 18.39
C LYS A 258 1.72 -7.06 17.44
N ASP A 259 2.33 -6.13 16.72
CA ASP A 259 1.68 -5.42 15.63
C ASP A 259 1.59 -6.38 14.43
N TYR A 260 0.47 -7.12 14.34
CA TYR A 260 0.19 -8.09 13.28
C TYR A 260 -0.57 -7.44 12.10
N PRO A 261 -0.56 -8.07 10.90
CA PRO A 261 -1.16 -7.47 9.70
C PRO A 261 -2.67 -7.70 9.57
N GLU A 262 -3.33 -8.26 10.58
CA GLU A 262 -4.62 -8.94 10.40
C GLU A 262 -5.81 -7.98 10.20
N TRP A 263 -5.66 -6.74 10.68
CA TRP A 263 -6.58 -5.63 10.43
C TRP A 263 -6.90 -5.42 8.93
N ILE A 264 -5.95 -5.72 8.03
CA ILE A 264 -6.08 -5.62 6.56
C ILE A 264 -7.23 -6.51 6.04
N ILE A 265 -7.62 -7.55 6.78
CA ILE A 265 -8.79 -8.41 6.47
C ILE A 265 -9.92 -8.19 7.50
N LYS A 266 -9.58 -8.20 8.79
CA LYS A 266 -10.51 -8.19 9.94
C LYS A 266 -11.43 -6.97 10.01
N ASP A 267 -10.97 -5.79 9.59
CA ASP A 267 -11.81 -4.57 9.64
C ASP A 267 -12.86 -4.54 8.51
N PHE A 268 -12.74 -5.42 7.52
CA PHE A 268 -13.61 -5.46 6.34
C PHE A 268 -14.44 -6.74 6.24
N VAL A 269 -13.88 -7.89 6.63
CA VAL A 269 -14.50 -9.21 6.54
C VAL A 269 -15.24 -9.58 7.83
N LYS A 270 -16.50 -9.94 7.68
CA LYS A 270 -17.40 -10.37 8.76
C LYS A 270 -17.43 -11.89 8.91
N ASP A 271 -17.44 -12.64 7.81
CA ASP A 271 -17.47 -14.11 7.80
C ASP A 271 -16.97 -14.67 6.46
N ALA A 272 -16.60 -15.95 6.44
CA ALA A 272 -16.30 -16.72 5.22
C ALA A 272 -16.90 -18.13 5.30
N ARG A 273 -17.46 -18.63 4.19
CA ARG A 273 -18.07 -19.97 4.10
C ARG A 273 -17.87 -20.64 2.75
N VAL A 274 -17.93 -21.97 2.74
CA VAL A 274 -18.03 -22.75 1.49
C VAL A 274 -19.48 -22.72 1.01
N VAL A 275 -19.69 -22.48 -0.29
CA VAL A 275 -21.02 -22.44 -0.93
C VAL A 275 -21.23 -23.69 -1.79
N PRO A 276 -22.24 -24.53 -1.50
CA PRO A 276 -22.60 -25.68 -2.34
C PRO A 276 -22.94 -25.25 -3.78
N LYS A 277 -22.53 -26.05 -4.78
CA LYS A 277 -22.77 -25.74 -6.21
C LYS A 277 -24.25 -25.48 -6.55
N SER A 278 -25.17 -26.20 -5.90
CA SER A 278 -26.61 -26.03 -6.05
C SER A 278 -27.12 -24.71 -5.47
N GLU A 279 -26.48 -24.20 -4.42
CA GLU A 279 -26.76 -22.87 -3.86
C GLU A 279 -26.14 -21.77 -4.73
N MET A 280 -24.86 -21.91 -5.10
CA MET A 280 -24.15 -20.97 -6.00
C MET A 280 -24.92 -20.74 -7.31
N THR A 281 -25.55 -21.78 -7.85
CA THR A 281 -26.38 -21.70 -9.07
C THR A 281 -27.64 -20.84 -8.86
N LYS A 282 -28.26 -20.90 -7.67
CA LYS A 282 -29.42 -20.05 -7.27
C LYS A 282 -29.02 -18.62 -6.86
N ILE A 283 -27.77 -18.43 -6.43
CA ILE A 283 -27.19 -17.12 -6.13
C ILE A 283 -26.92 -16.40 -7.44
N ILE A 284 -26.19 -17.02 -8.37
CA ILE A 284 -25.76 -16.35 -9.60
C ILE A 284 -26.91 -16.06 -10.57
N SER A 285 -27.99 -16.85 -10.58
CA SER A 285 -29.17 -16.58 -11.43
C SER A 285 -29.90 -15.27 -11.10
N LYS A 286 -29.70 -14.71 -9.90
CA LYS A 286 -30.17 -13.36 -9.54
C LYS A 286 -29.38 -12.25 -10.25
N GLY A 287 -28.19 -12.58 -10.77
CA GLY A 287 -27.25 -11.69 -11.42
C GLY A 287 -26.26 -11.07 -10.44
N LEU A 288 -25.02 -11.58 -10.46
CA LEU A 288 -23.89 -11.01 -9.73
C LEU A 288 -23.15 -9.99 -10.59
N ILE A 289 -22.33 -9.16 -9.95
CA ILE A 289 -21.47 -8.15 -10.58
C ILE A 289 -20.02 -8.59 -10.46
N ALA A 290 -19.36 -8.87 -11.59
CA ALA A 290 -17.93 -9.15 -11.66
C ALA A 290 -17.14 -7.86 -11.96
N PRO A 291 -16.43 -7.25 -10.99
CA PRO A 291 -15.52 -6.14 -11.23
C PRO A 291 -14.22 -6.68 -11.88
N VAL A 292 -14.03 -6.42 -13.18
CA VAL A 292 -12.93 -6.97 -13.99
C VAL A 292 -12.32 -5.86 -14.84
N LEU A 293 -11.00 -5.66 -14.71
CA LEU A 293 -10.22 -4.67 -15.48
C LEU A 293 -10.85 -3.26 -15.49
N GLY A 294 -11.20 -2.76 -14.29
CA GLY A 294 -11.80 -1.44 -14.08
C GLY A 294 -13.24 -1.28 -14.60
N ARG A 295 -13.97 -2.38 -14.87
CA ARG A 295 -15.38 -2.36 -15.31
C ARG A 295 -16.21 -3.41 -14.59
N ASN A 296 -17.47 -3.09 -14.34
CA ASN A 296 -18.44 -4.01 -13.73
C ASN A 296 -19.23 -4.74 -14.83
N TYR A 297 -19.21 -6.07 -14.81
CA TYR A 297 -19.98 -6.93 -15.73
C TYR A 297 -21.06 -7.69 -14.94
N ARG A 298 -22.31 -7.70 -15.40
CA ARG A 298 -23.34 -8.58 -14.80
C ARG A 298 -23.15 -10.01 -15.34
N VAL A 299 -23.21 -11.01 -14.47
CA VAL A 299 -23.14 -12.44 -14.81
C VAL A 299 -24.30 -13.19 -14.16
N THR A 300 -24.94 -14.09 -14.91
CA THR A 300 -26.19 -14.78 -14.53
C THR A 300 -26.06 -16.30 -14.41
N SER A 301 -24.97 -16.88 -14.92
CA SER A 301 -24.72 -18.32 -14.83
C SER A 301 -23.25 -18.65 -14.55
N ILE A 302 -22.98 -19.83 -13.98
CA ILE A 302 -21.61 -20.28 -13.70
C ILE A 302 -20.78 -20.41 -15.01
N PRO A 303 -21.29 -20.98 -16.12
CA PRO A 303 -20.53 -21.04 -17.38
C PRO A 303 -20.16 -19.65 -17.94
N GLU A 304 -21.10 -18.70 -17.92
CA GLU A 304 -20.89 -17.31 -18.33
C GLU A 304 -19.82 -16.61 -17.48
N TRP A 305 -19.89 -16.77 -16.15
CA TRP A 305 -18.94 -16.21 -15.20
C TRP A 305 -17.52 -16.75 -15.41
N LEU A 306 -17.36 -18.08 -15.52
CA LEU A 306 -16.06 -18.68 -15.78
C LEU A 306 -15.53 -18.32 -17.19
N TYR A 307 -16.41 -18.20 -18.20
CA TYR A 307 -16.04 -17.78 -19.55
C TYR A 307 -15.56 -16.33 -19.60
N LEU A 308 -16.26 -15.40 -18.93
CA LEU A 308 -15.85 -13.99 -18.81
C LEU A 308 -14.42 -13.88 -18.31
N PHE A 309 -14.07 -14.61 -17.23
CA PHE A 309 -12.73 -14.57 -16.67
C PHE A 309 -11.68 -15.15 -17.63
N ARG A 310 -11.97 -16.32 -18.25
CA ARG A 310 -11.08 -16.94 -19.25
C ARG A 310 -10.73 -15.99 -20.38
N GLU A 311 -11.71 -15.28 -20.94
CA GLU A 311 -11.50 -14.32 -22.03
C GLU A 311 -10.74 -13.07 -21.55
N LYS A 312 -11.11 -12.48 -20.39
CA LYS A 312 -10.51 -11.22 -19.91
C LYS A 312 -9.08 -11.40 -19.40
N PHE A 313 -8.73 -12.56 -18.85
CA PHE A 313 -7.42 -12.85 -18.29
C PHE A 313 -6.56 -13.83 -19.12
N ALA A 314 -6.91 -14.06 -20.39
CA ALA A 314 -6.13 -14.90 -21.31
C ALA A 314 -4.64 -14.48 -21.49
N TYR A 315 -4.29 -13.23 -21.16
CA TYR A 315 -2.89 -12.81 -21.15
C TYR A 315 -2.08 -13.49 -20.04
N VAL A 316 -2.70 -13.78 -18.89
CA VAL A 316 -2.08 -14.40 -17.70
C VAL A 316 -1.80 -15.89 -17.97
N PRO A 317 -0.54 -16.36 -17.94
CA PRO A 317 -0.20 -17.67 -18.49
C PRO A 317 -0.90 -18.85 -17.79
N TRP A 318 -1.04 -18.82 -16.47
CA TRP A 318 -1.74 -19.83 -15.68
C TRP A 318 -3.28 -19.74 -15.72
N HIS A 319 -3.85 -18.79 -16.48
CA HIS A 319 -5.30 -18.65 -16.67
C HIS A 319 -5.76 -18.98 -18.11
N ARG A 320 -4.83 -19.18 -19.06
CA ARG A 320 -5.13 -19.53 -20.47
C ARG A 320 -5.91 -20.84 -20.63
N THR A 321 -5.64 -21.81 -19.78
CA THR A 321 -6.25 -23.14 -19.84
C THR A 321 -7.58 -23.18 -19.09
N LYS A 322 -8.53 -23.96 -19.62
CA LYS A 322 -9.75 -24.33 -18.88
C LYS A 322 -9.33 -25.24 -17.73
N THR A 323 -9.80 -24.96 -16.52
CA THR A 323 -9.62 -25.83 -15.35
C THR A 323 -10.96 -26.30 -14.78
N LYS A 324 -10.90 -27.29 -13.89
CA LYS A 324 -12.02 -27.71 -13.04
C LYS A 324 -12.11 -26.78 -11.82
N ILE A 325 -13.27 -26.76 -11.18
CA ILE A 325 -13.57 -25.93 -10.00
C ILE A 325 -13.88 -26.87 -8.83
N ALA A 326 -13.07 -26.81 -7.77
CA ALA A 326 -13.21 -27.65 -6.57
C ALA A 326 -14.44 -27.28 -5.74
N GLY A 327 -14.84 -26.00 -5.80
CA GLY A 327 -16.05 -25.49 -5.18
C GLY A 327 -16.07 -23.97 -5.18
N TYR A 328 -16.93 -23.40 -4.33
CA TYR A 328 -17.15 -21.96 -4.25
C TYR A 328 -16.99 -21.50 -2.80
N VAL A 329 -16.47 -20.28 -2.63
CA VAL A 329 -16.33 -19.62 -1.34
C VAL A 329 -17.09 -18.30 -1.39
N GLU A 330 -17.79 -17.96 -0.31
CA GLU A 330 -18.34 -16.63 -0.07
C GLU A 330 -17.57 -15.98 1.08
N ILE A 331 -17.22 -14.71 0.90
CA ILE A 331 -16.74 -13.81 1.96
C ILE A 331 -17.82 -12.73 2.14
N THR A 332 -18.36 -12.62 3.36
CA THR A 332 -19.29 -11.55 3.75
C THR A 332 -18.50 -10.38 4.34
N LEU A 333 -18.81 -9.16 3.91
CA LEU A 333 -18.18 -7.92 4.37
C LEU A 333 -19.07 -7.17 5.37
N TYR A 334 -18.47 -6.32 6.21
CA TYR A 334 -19.22 -5.39 7.07
C TYR A 334 -19.89 -4.26 6.27
N LYS A 335 -19.25 -3.81 5.19
CA LYS A 335 -19.70 -2.74 4.28
C LYS A 335 -19.21 -3.05 2.85
N PRO A 336 -19.83 -2.50 1.80
CA PRO A 336 -19.40 -2.74 0.43
C PRO A 336 -18.00 -2.14 0.21
N TYR A 337 -17.00 -2.98 -0.06
CA TYR A 337 -15.60 -2.55 -0.09
C TYR A 337 -14.85 -3.17 -1.27
N LEU A 338 -14.78 -2.43 -2.39
CA LEU A 338 -14.18 -2.92 -3.64
C LEU A 338 -12.69 -3.28 -3.50
N ALA A 339 -11.99 -2.62 -2.58
CA ALA A 339 -10.57 -2.83 -2.30
C ALA A 339 -10.26 -4.15 -1.57
N ILE A 340 -11.27 -4.92 -1.13
CA ILE A 340 -11.05 -6.26 -0.53
C ILE A 340 -10.22 -7.18 -1.45
N LEU A 341 -10.34 -7.02 -2.77
CA LEU A 341 -9.53 -7.77 -3.74
C LEU A 341 -8.05 -7.38 -3.72
N ALA A 342 -7.70 -6.15 -3.34
CA ALA A 342 -6.33 -5.71 -3.12
C ALA A 342 -5.77 -6.24 -1.79
N CYS A 343 -6.58 -6.24 -0.73
CA CYS A 343 -6.25 -6.84 0.57
C CYS A 343 -5.97 -8.35 0.41
N LEU A 344 -6.83 -9.08 -0.31
CA LEU A 344 -6.66 -10.48 -0.67
C LEU A 344 -5.53 -10.73 -1.70
N ALA A 345 -4.82 -9.69 -2.14
CA ALA A 345 -3.66 -9.75 -3.02
C ALA A 345 -2.33 -9.34 -2.34
N SER A 346 -2.34 -8.94 -1.07
CA SER A 346 -1.15 -8.91 -0.20
C SER A 346 -1.08 -10.18 0.66
N ASN A 347 -0.01 -10.35 1.47
CA ASN A 347 0.30 -11.66 2.08
C ASN A 347 -0.75 -12.16 3.09
N VAL A 348 -1.61 -11.29 3.62
CA VAL A 348 -2.78 -11.70 4.43
C VAL A 348 -3.85 -12.48 3.63
N GLY A 349 -3.76 -12.47 2.30
CA GLY A 349 -4.55 -13.32 1.41
C GLY A 349 -3.86 -14.64 1.02
N ASP A 350 -2.67 -14.94 1.52
CA ASP A 350 -1.97 -16.21 1.31
C ASP A 350 -2.74 -17.35 1.97
N ILE A 351 -2.94 -18.45 1.25
CA ILE A 351 -3.73 -19.60 1.73
C ILE A 351 -2.80 -20.64 2.35
N VAL A 352 -3.12 -21.05 3.58
CA VAL A 352 -2.47 -22.14 4.35
C VAL A 352 -3.37 -23.38 4.42
N SER A 353 -2.80 -24.55 4.71
CA SER A 353 -3.60 -25.77 4.83
C SER A 353 -4.23 -25.92 6.23
N GLU A 354 -5.55 -26.11 6.27
CA GLU A 354 -6.32 -26.40 7.49
C GLU A 354 -5.76 -27.63 8.22
N LYS A 355 -5.36 -28.66 7.45
CA LYS A 355 -4.83 -29.91 7.97
C LYS A 355 -3.44 -29.78 8.58
N VAL A 356 -2.59 -28.90 8.05
CA VAL A 356 -1.23 -28.68 8.58
C VAL A 356 -1.31 -27.99 9.92
N VAL A 357 -2.10 -26.92 10.02
CA VAL A 357 -2.31 -26.25 11.31
C VAL A 357 -2.92 -27.22 12.34
N ALA A 358 -3.90 -28.05 11.94
CA ALA A 358 -4.49 -29.07 12.82
C ALA A 358 -3.55 -30.23 13.21
N MET A 359 -2.37 -30.39 12.58
CA MET A 359 -1.34 -31.35 12.99
C MET A 359 -0.32 -30.75 13.98
N HIS A 360 -0.16 -29.42 14.00
CA HIS A 360 0.88 -28.74 14.77
C HIS A 360 0.36 -27.75 15.82
N ASN A 361 -0.96 -27.59 15.94
CA ASN A 361 -1.55 -26.73 16.97
C ASN A 361 -1.58 -27.36 18.36
N SER A 362 -1.78 -26.52 19.38
CA SER A 362 -1.85 -26.93 20.78
C SER A 362 -2.71 -25.96 21.61
N THR A 363 -3.01 -26.30 22.86
CA THR A 363 -3.70 -25.40 23.80
C THR A 363 -2.97 -24.07 24.05
N LYS A 364 -1.66 -23.99 23.75
CA LYS A 364 -0.83 -22.78 23.88
C LYS A 364 -0.59 -22.05 22.55
N ASP A 365 -0.89 -22.70 21.43
CA ASP A 365 -0.79 -22.17 20.08
C ASP A 365 -1.84 -22.85 19.18
N PRO A 366 -3.13 -22.47 19.29
CA PRO A 366 -4.23 -23.17 18.63
C PRO A 366 -4.28 -22.93 17.11
N LEU A 367 -3.49 -21.95 16.62
CA LEU A 367 -3.36 -21.60 15.21
C LEU A 367 -2.01 -22.04 14.61
N ALA A 368 -1.16 -22.75 15.37
CA ALA A 368 0.20 -23.19 14.99
C ALA A 368 1.11 -22.05 14.47
N LEU A 369 0.93 -20.84 15.01
CA LEU A 369 1.65 -19.61 14.66
C LEU A 369 3.18 -19.83 14.75
N LYS A 370 3.65 -20.38 15.87
CA LYS A 370 5.08 -20.55 16.19
C LYS A 370 5.74 -21.72 15.48
N TRP A 371 4.94 -22.64 14.95
CA TRP A 371 5.45 -23.69 14.08
C TRP A 371 5.58 -23.16 12.64
N LEU A 372 4.55 -22.48 12.13
CA LEU A 372 4.55 -21.91 10.78
C LEU A 372 5.56 -20.76 10.57
N ASP A 373 6.03 -20.11 11.64
CA ASP A 373 7.12 -19.13 11.59
C ASP A 373 8.34 -19.64 10.81
N GLU A 374 8.77 -20.89 11.08
CA GLU A 374 9.91 -21.54 10.42
C GLU A 374 9.52 -22.67 9.47
N HIS A 375 8.27 -23.18 9.53
CA HIS A 375 7.83 -24.37 8.79
C HIS A 375 6.73 -24.09 7.73
N PRO A 376 6.90 -23.13 6.81
CA PRO A 376 5.84 -22.72 5.89
C PRO A 376 5.46 -23.85 4.90
N VAL A 377 4.15 -24.15 4.80
CA VAL A 377 3.59 -25.15 3.89
C VAL A 377 2.56 -24.51 2.96
N GLY A 378 2.88 -24.44 1.67
CA GLY A 378 2.14 -23.67 0.68
C GLY A 378 1.99 -24.35 -0.69
N THR A 379 1.27 -23.69 -1.61
CA THR A 379 1.01 -24.17 -2.99
C THR A 379 1.95 -23.55 -4.03
N GLY A 380 2.87 -22.69 -3.60
CA GLY A 380 3.62 -21.75 -4.42
C GLY A 380 4.69 -22.37 -5.30
N ALA A 381 5.40 -21.49 -6.02
CA ALA A 381 6.42 -21.86 -6.99
C ALA A 381 7.70 -22.44 -6.36
N TYR A 382 7.94 -22.15 -5.09
CA TYR A 382 9.08 -22.62 -4.30
C TYR A 382 8.62 -23.17 -2.94
N TYR A 383 9.52 -23.83 -2.22
CA TYR A 383 9.31 -24.29 -0.84
C TYR A 383 10.59 -24.07 -0.02
N LEU A 384 10.46 -23.88 1.30
CA LEU A 384 11.61 -23.77 2.19
C LEU A 384 12.32 -25.13 2.30
N VAL A 385 13.64 -25.10 2.17
CA VAL A 385 14.49 -26.28 2.36
C VAL A 385 15.22 -26.19 3.69
N GLU A 386 15.66 -24.99 4.04
CA GLU A 386 16.55 -24.74 5.18
C GLU A 386 16.61 -23.24 5.48
N TRP A 387 16.35 -22.88 6.74
CA TRP A 387 16.74 -21.60 7.31
C TRP A 387 17.92 -21.87 8.26
N LYS A 388 19.00 -21.09 8.13
CA LYS A 388 20.04 -20.98 9.14
C LYS A 388 20.09 -19.53 9.60
N HIS A 389 19.60 -19.29 10.81
CA HIS A 389 19.54 -17.97 11.44
C HIS A 389 20.86 -17.19 11.34
N GLU A 390 20.74 -15.88 11.15
CA GLU A 390 21.81 -14.91 10.92
C GLU A 390 22.73 -15.23 9.72
N ARG A 391 22.39 -16.22 8.86
CA ARG A 391 23.32 -16.75 7.83
C ARG A 391 22.71 -16.89 6.45
N TYR A 392 21.65 -17.68 6.28
CA TYR A 392 20.95 -17.82 5.00
C TYR A 392 19.58 -18.47 5.09
N LEU A 393 18.72 -18.15 4.12
CA LEU A 393 17.52 -18.91 3.78
C LEU A 393 17.69 -19.55 2.41
N LYS A 394 17.32 -20.83 2.30
CA LYS A 394 17.39 -21.63 1.07
C LYS A 394 16.00 -22.14 0.71
N ILE A 395 15.53 -21.77 -0.49
CA ILE A 395 14.29 -22.29 -1.07
C ILE A 395 14.56 -22.97 -2.41
N ARG A 396 13.80 -24.00 -2.75
CA ARG A 396 13.93 -24.72 -4.03
C ARG A 396 12.62 -24.74 -4.79
N ALA A 397 12.70 -24.90 -6.11
CA ALA A 397 11.53 -24.94 -6.99
C ALA A 397 10.61 -26.10 -6.59
N ASN A 398 9.34 -25.81 -6.31
CA ASN A 398 8.35 -26.79 -5.88
C ASN A 398 8.02 -27.74 -7.05
N PRO A 399 8.28 -29.06 -6.94
CA PRO A 399 8.01 -30.01 -8.02
C PRO A 399 6.51 -30.18 -8.29
N TYR A 400 5.66 -29.88 -7.30
CA TYR A 400 4.20 -29.96 -7.37
C TYR A 400 3.54 -28.62 -7.73
N TYR A 401 4.31 -27.55 -8.00
CA TYR A 401 3.73 -26.24 -8.32
C TYR A 401 2.79 -26.33 -9.51
N TRP A 402 1.55 -25.87 -9.34
CA TRP A 402 0.46 -26.03 -10.30
C TRP A 402 0.58 -25.11 -11.53
N GLY A 403 0.99 -23.86 -11.35
CA GLY A 403 0.92 -22.81 -12.38
C GLY A 403 1.96 -22.89 -13.50
N TYR A 404 2.01 -21.85 -14.35
CA TYR A 404 2.95 -21.72 -15.47
C TYR A 404 3.34 -20.23 -15.64
N PRO A 405 4.60 -19.87 -15.97
CA PRO A 405 5.75 -20.75 -16.26
C PRO A 405 6.19 -21.57 -15.05
N LYS A 406 6.90 -22.68 -15.29
CA LYS A 406 7.58 -23.41 -14.20
C LYS A 406 8.89 -22.68 -13.85
N PRO A 407 9.34 -22.68 -12.58
CA PRO A 407 10.59 -22.08 -12.15
C PRO A 407 11.79 -22.46 -13.04
N LYS A 408 12.51 -21.44 -13.53
CA LYS A 408 13.78 -21.63 -14.26
C LYS A 408 14.96 -21.75 -13.27
N ILE A 409 14.99 -20.88 -12.27
CA ILE A 409 15.83 -21.07 -11.07
C ILE A 409 15.28 -22.28 -10.30
N LYS A 410 16.18 -23.17 -9.86
CA LYS A 410 15.89 -24.42 -9.14
C LYS A 410 16.27 -24.35 -7.67
N GLU A 411 17.29 -23.56 -7.34
CA GLU A 411 17.67 -23.22 -5.96
C GLU A 411 17.91 -21.71 -5.83
N TYR A 412 17.32 -21.11 -4.81
CA TYR A 412 17.57 -19.74 -4.39
C TYR A 412 18.19 -19.76 -2.99
N ILE A 413 19.21 -18.94 -2.79
CA ILE A 413 19.82 -18.70 -1.47
C ILE A 413 19.89 -17.19 -1.24
N SER A 414 19.12 -16.70 -0.26
CA SER A 414 19.40 -15.40 0.37
C SER A 414 20.47 -15.62 1.42
N LYS A 415 21.55 -14.85 1.38
CA LYS A 415 22.56 -14.77 2.45
C LYS A 415 22.33 -13.49 3.25
N ILE A 416 22.35 -13.62 4.57
CA ILE A 416 22.25 -12.50 5.49
C ILE A 416 23.64 -11.88 5.62
N VAL A 417 23.78 -10.61 5.25
CA VAL A 417 25.07 -9.88 5.29
C VAL A 417 24.78 -8.42 5.65
N PRO A 418 24.73 -8.04 6.94
CA PRO A 418 24.39 -6.67 7.35
C PRO A 418 25.35 -5.59 6.83
N GLU A 419 26.64 -5.90 6.70
CA GLU A 419 27.67 -4.95 6.29
C GLU A 419 27.62 -4.66 4.79
N GLU A 420 27.24 -3.43 4.42
CA GLU A 420 27.14 -3.02 3.01
C GLU A 420 28.47 -3.20 2.25
N GLN A 421 29.63 -2.93 2.88
CA GLN A 421 30.92 -3.06 2.20
C GLN A 421 31.28 -4.53 1.93
N THR A 422 30.84 -5.46 2.78
CA THR A 422 30.92 -6.90 2.52
C THR A 422 30.01 -7.29 1.36
N ARG A 423 28.76 -6.80 1.33
CA ARG A 423 27.85 -7.04 0.19
C ARG A 423 28.42 -6.53 -1.13
N ILE A 424 28.95 -5.30 -1.16
CA ILE A 424 29.60 -4.72 -2.35
C ILE A 424 30.79 -5.57 -2.79
N MET A 425 31.68 -5.99 -1.87
CA MET A 425 32.82 -6.83 -2.21
C MET A 425 32.42 -8.17 -2.84
N VAL A 426 31.40 -8.83 -2.29
CA VAL A 426 30.89 -10.13 -2.76
C VAL A 426 30.16 -9.98 -4.10
N LEU A 427 29.42 -8.89 -4.30
CA LEU A 427 28.81 -8.55 -5.59
C LEU A 427 29.87 -8.29 -6.66
N SER A 428 30.88 -7.46 -6.40
CA SER A 428 31.94 -7.12 -7.36
C SER A 428 32.77 -8.32 -7.83
N LYS A 429 32.84 -9.39 -7.04
CA LYS A 429 33.52 -10.65 -7.39
C LYS A 429 32.67 -11.62 -8.23
N GLY A 430 31.35 -11.42 -8.28
CA GLY A 430 30.43 -12.41 -8.84
C GLY A 430 30.11 -13.59 -7.90
N ASP A 431 30.45 -13.49 -6.61
CA ASP A 431 30.15 -14.49 -5.59
C ASP A 431 28.66 -14.50 -5.18
N ALA A 432 27.91 -13.48 -5.60
CA ALA A 432 26.46 -13.37 -5.55
C ALA A 432 25.91 -12.74 -6.84
N ASP A 433 24.65 -13.06 -7.17
CA ASP A 433 23.96 -12.62 -8.38
C ASP A 433 23.27 -11.25 -8.22
N MET A 434 22.73 -10.99 -7.02
CA MET A 434 21.98 -9.77 -6.67
C MET A 434 22.21 -9.39 -5.20
N GLY A 435 21.91 -8.15 -4.80
CA GLY A 435 21.90 -7.78 -3.39
C GLY A 435 21.52 -6.32 -3.11
N ALA A 436 21.26 -5.98 -1.85
CA ALA A 436 20.83 -4.63 -1.47
C ALA A 436 22.01 -3.66 -1.27
N VAL A 437 22.09 -2.60 -2.07
CA VAL A 437 23.11 -1.52 -1.94
C VAL A 437 22.41 -0.17 -1.80
N PHE A 438 22.89 0.68 -0.89
CA PHE A 438 22.24 1.98 -0.63
C PHE A 438 22.70 3.04 -1.64
N PRO A 439 21.85 4.07 -1.92
CA PRO A 439 22.18 5.22 -2.77
C PRO A 439 23.48 5.96 -2.40
N ALA A 440 23.98 5.75 -1.18
CA ALA A 440 25.26 6.26 -0.70
C ALA A 440 26.46 5.68 -1.48
N SER A 441 26.41 4.38 -1.81
CA SER A 441 27.58 3.58 -2.22
C SER A 441 27.51 3.00 -3.64
N GLU A 442 26.40 3.16 -4.37
CA GLU A 442 26.18 2.53 -5.70
C GLU A 442 27.30 2.80 -6.71
N TYR A 443 27.94 3.97 -6.65
CA TYR A 443 29.07 4.34 -7.49
C TYR A 443 30.25 3.35 -7.43
N LYS A 444 30.35 2.55 -6.35
CA LYS A 444 31.37 1.49 -6.18
C LYS A 444 31.10 0.25 -7.05
N LEU A 445 29.91 0.16 -7.66
CA LEU A 445 29.50 -0.90 -8.58
C LEU A 445 29.31 -0.38 -10.02
N GLU A 446 29.54 0.92 -10.26
CA GLU A 446 29.51 1.48 -11.62
C GLU A 446 30.74 0.98 -12.39
N HIS A 447 30.52 0.57 -13.65
CA HIS A 447 31.54 -0.02 -14.54
C HIS A 447 32.19 -1.35 -14.07
N VAL A 448 31.69 -1.98 -13.00
CA VAL A 448 32.14 -3.31 -12.57
C VAL A 448 31.81 -4.36 -13.64
N THR A 449 32.79 -5.21 -13.95
CA THR A 449 32.68 -6.29 -14.93
C THR A 449 33.34 -7.59 -14.44
N LEU A 450 32.90 -8.73 -14.99
CA LEU A 450 33.51 -10.04 -14.75
C LEU A 450 33.58 -10.82 -16.07
N THR A 451 34.73 -11.40 -16.37
CA THR A 451 34.88 -12.32 -17.50
C THR A 451 34.62 -13.75 -17.03
N TYR A 452 33.60 -14.40 -17.61
CA TYR A 452 33.26 -15.79 -17.31
C TYR A 452 32.97 -16.55 -18.62
N LYS A 453 33.62 -17.72 -18.79
CA LYS A 453 33.58 -18.53 -20.04
C LYS A 453 33.86 -17.71 -21.31
N GLY A 454 34.85 -16.80 -21.26
CA GLY A 454 35.25 -15.96 -22.39
C GLY A 454 34.29 -14.79 -22.71
N LYS A 455 33.11 -14.70 -22.08
CA LYS A 455 32.24 -13.53 -22.16
C LYS A 455 32.49 -12.58 -20.98
N THR A 456 32.67 -11.29 -21.28
CA THR A 456 32.58 -10.22 -20.28
C THR A 456 31.11 -9.93 -19.97
N TRP A 457 30.80 -9.81 -18.69
CA TRP A 457 29.49 -9.44 -18.17
C TRP A 457 29.59 -8.14 -17.39
N HIS A 458 28.52 -7.35 -17.41
CA HIS A 458 28.46 -6.09 -16.67
C HIS A 458 27.62 -6.22 -15.39
N PHE A 459 28.01 -5.51 -14.33
CA PHE A 459 27.12 -5.30 -13.19
C PHE A 459 26.08 -4.23 -13.56
N LEU A 460 24.80 -4.54 -13.37
CA LEU A 460 23.68 -3.69 -13.78
C LEU A 460 23.02 -3.05 -12.57
N MET A 461 22.69 -1.77 -12.71
CA MET A 461 21.91 -0.99 -11.73
C MET A 461 20.77 -0.21 -12.38
N PRO A 462 19.81 -0.87 -13.07
CA PRO A 462 18.67 -0.22 -13.70
C PRO A 462 17.67 0.31 -12.68
N TRP A 463 16.98 1.37 -13.09
CA TRP A 463 15.73 1.80 -12.48
C TRP A 463 14.60 0.88 -12.96
N VAL A 464 13.87 0.25 -12.04
CA VAL A 464 12.81 -0.70 -12.37
C VAL A 464 11.39 -0.12 -12.24
N GLY A 465 11.27 1.09 -11.68
CA GLY A 465 10.01 1.85 -11.63
C GLY A 465 9.96 2.84 -10.46
N ASP A 466 8.84 3.55 -10.35
CA ASP A 466 8.38 4.05 -9.04
C ASP A 466 7.95 2.84 -8.19
N THR A 467 8.19 2.88 -6.88
CA THR A 467 7.44 2.07 -5.91
C THR A 467 6.25 2.89 -5.39
N PHE A 468 5.42 2.33 -4.52
CA PHE A 468 4.41 3.12 -3.81
C PHE A 468 4.90 3.73 -2.50
N ASP A 469 6.18 3.57 -2.15
CA ASP A 469 6.74 4.20 -0.95
C ASP A 469 6.79 5.71 -1.13
N ILE A 470 6.30 6.47 -0.15
CA ILE A 470 6.29 7.93 -0.19
C ILE A 470 6.97 8.50 1.05
N LEU A 471 7.62 9.65 0.91
CA LEU A 471 8.17 10.43 2.02
C LEU A 471 7.46 11.79 2.11
N PHE A 472 7.19 12.25 3.32
CA PHE A 472 6.45 13.48 3.56
C PHE A 472 6.76 14.11 4.93
N ILE A 473 6.41 15.40 5.06
CA ILE A 473 6.49 16.17 6.30
C ILE A 473 5.08 16.35 6.85
N VAL A 474 4.86 15.91 8.08
CA VAL A 474 3.61 16.07 8.81
C VAL A 474 3.69 17.32 9.69
N LEU A 475 2.60 18.09 9.72
CA LEU A 475 2.45 19.33 10.49
C LEU A 475 1.31 19.17 11.50
N ASN A 476 1.42 19.73 12.71
CA ASN A 476 0.34 19.62 13.71
C ASN A 476 -0.79 20.62 13.47
N ASN A 477 -1.80 20.22 12.70
CA ASN A 477 -2.89 21.11 12.29
C ASN A 477 -3.84 21.52 13.44
N MET A 478 -3.74 20.92 14.64
CA MET A 478 -4.49 21.35 15.82
C MET A 478 -3.95 22.64 16.46
N ARG A 479 -2.68 23.01 16.23
CA ARG A 479 -2.04 24.18 16.86
C ARG A 479 -1.53 25.24 15.88
N ALA A 480 -1.43 26.46 16.38
CA ALA A 480 -0.74 27.54 15.66
C ALA A 480 0.77 27.25 15.58
N PRO A 481 1.45 27.62 14.49
CA PRO A 481 0.91 28.35 13.33
C PRO A 481 0.37 27.43 12.22
N PHE A 482 0.49 26.11 12.36
CA PHE A 482 0.18 25.14 11.31
C PHE A 482 -1.31 24.99 11.01
N ASN A 483 -2.20 25.35 11.94
CA ASN A 483 -3.63 25.44 11.68
C ASN A 483 -3.98 26.40 10.52
N ASN A 484 -3.11 27.39 10.21
CA ASN A 484 -3.30 28.33 9.11
C ASN A 484 -2.71 27.81 7.78
N THR A 485 -3.58 27.61 6.79
CA THR A 485 -3.25 27.09 5.45
C THR A 485 -2.25 27.96 4.67
N LEU A 486 -2.24 29.28 4.89
CA LEU A 486 -1.25 30.17 4.28
C LEU A 486 0.17 29.91 4.83
N VAL A 487 0.29 29.57 6.12
CA VAL A 487 1.56 29.18 6.74
C VAL A 487 2.03 27.83 6.19
N ARG A 488 1.16 26.82 6.12
CA ARG A 488 1.51 25.50 5.55
C ARG A 488 2.06 25.63 4.11
N ARG A 489 1.39 26.46 3.28
CA ARG A 489 1.86 26.78 1.92
C ARG A 489 3.16 27.59 1.91
N ALA A 490 3.37 28.52 2.85
CA ALA A 490 4.63 29.26 2.96
C ALA A 490 5.81 28.35 3.30
N LEU A 491 5.65 27.48 4.29
CA LEU A 491 6.65 26.48 4.68
C LEU A 491 7.01 25.56 3.50
N ALA A 492 6.02 25.14 2.71
CA ALA A 492 6.22 24.33 1.52
C ALA A 492 6.93 25.08 0.38
N TYR A 493 6.68 26.38 0.17
CA TYR A 493 7.43 27.21 -0.78
C TYR A 493 8.87 27.53 -0.31
N ALA A 494 9.20 27.31 0.96
CA ALA A 494 10.57 27.47 1.48
C ALA A 494 11.43 26.19 1.37
N ILE A 495 10.86 25.04 0.95
CA ILE A 495 11.63 23.78 0.85
C ILE A 495 12.52 23.79 -0.39
N PRO A 496 13.83 23.47 -0.27
CA PRO A 496 14.77 23.47 -1.40
C PRO A 496 14.70 22.15 -2.20
N TYR A 497 13.52 21.81 -2.75
CA TYR A 497 13.22 20.50 -3.35
C TYR A 497 14.29 19.98 -4.33
N GLU A 498 14.74 20.79 -5.29
CA GLU A 498 15.79 20.39 -6.26
C GLU A 498 17.10 19.95 -5.60
N PHE A 499 17.49 20.62 -4.50
CA PHE A 499 18.66 20.23 -3.73
C PHE A 499 18.43 18.89 -3.01
N ILE A 500 17.21 18.63 -2.55
CA ILE A 500 16.84 17.37 -1.89
C ILE A 500 16.84 16.22 -2.91
N TYR A 501 16.16 16.34 -4.05
CA TYR A 501 16.16 15.30 -5.10
C TYR A 501 17.57 14.98 -5.61
N LYS A 502 18.40 16.01 -5.86
CA LYS A 502 19.76 15.83 -6.38
C LYS A 502 20.72 15.26 -5.33
N ASN A 503 20.79 15.84 -4.13
CA ASN A 503 21.91 15.60 -3.20
C ASN A 503 21.54 14.72 -2.00
N VAL A 504 20.28 14.73 -1.55
CA VAL A 504 19.82 13.91 -0.41
C VAL A 504 19.26 12.57 -0.90
N PHE A 505 18.27 12.63 -1.80
CA PHE A 505 17.65 11.43 -2.38
C PHE A 505 18.49 10.80 -3.50
N ARG A 506 19.43 11.54 -4.10
CA ARG A 506 20.26 11.06 -5.22
C ARG A 506 19.41 10.40 -6.32
N LYS A 507 18.32 11.06 -6.74
CA LYS A 507 17.31 10.59 -7.71
C LYS A 507 16.50 9.33 -7.31
N HIS A 508 16.66 8.79 -6.10
CA HIS A 508 15.86 7.64 -5.61
C HIS A 508 14.45 8.03 -5.15
N TYR A 509 14.11 9.31 -5.20
CA TYR A 509 12.75 9.81 -5.07
C TYR A 509 12.50 10.82 -6.18
N GLU A 510 11.31 10.76 -6.75
CA GLU A 510 10.75 11.74 -7.69
C GLU A 510 9.74 12.64 -6.97
N PRO A 511 9.39 13.80 -7.55
CA PRO A 511 8.35 14.66 -7.02
C PRO A 511 7.02 13.94 -6.83
N LEU A 512 6.38 14.21 -5.69
CA LEU A 512 5.02 13.84 -5.37
C LEU A 512 4.29 15.08 -4.88
N TYR A 513 3.05 15.30 -5.32
CA TYR A 513 2.32 16.54 -5.08
C TYR A 513 1.00 16.36 -4.32
N GLY A 514 0.65 15.12 -3.94
CA GLY A 514 -0.58 14.78 -3.24
C GLY A 514 -0.43 13.48 -2.46
N VAL A 515 -1.54 12.98 -1.90
CA VAL A 515 -1.56 11.80 -1.02
C VAL A 515 -1.38 10.47 -1.78
N LEU A 516 -1.87 10.38 -3.01
CA LEU A 516 -1.82 9.18 -3.85
C LEU A 516 -0.50 9.13 -4.64
N PRO A 517 0.24 8.00 -4.61
CA PRO A 517 1.38 7.73 -5.49
C PRO A 517 1.01 7.65 -6.98
N ARG A 518 1.98 7.90 -7.88
CA ARG A 518 1.89 7.51 -9.30
C ARG A 518 1.63 6.00 -9.41
N GLY A 519 0.74 5.65 -10.32
CA GLY A 519 0.34 4.25 -10.58
C GLY A 519 -1.05 3.93 -10.06
N MET A 520 -1.45 4.49 -8.90
CA MET A 520 -2.74 4.18 -8.28
C MET A 520 -3.96 4.77 -9.04
N PRO A 521 -5.14 4.15 -8.93
CA PRO A 521 -6.40 4.76 -9.36
C PRO A 521 -6.60 6.14 -8.74
N GLY A 522 -7.23 7.06 -9.48
CA GLY A 522 -7.47 8.44 -9.03
C GLY A 522 -6.24 9.36 -9.03
N TYR A 523 -5.01 8.85 -9.11
CA TYR A 523 -3.80 9.68 -9.22
C TYR A 523 -3.90 10.74 -10.33
N THR A 524 -3.43 11.96 -10.04
CA THR A 524 -3.21 13.00 -11.07
C THR A 524 -2.27 14.09 -10.59
N GLU A 525 -1.70 14.83 -11.54
CA GLU A 525 -1.10 16.14 -11.32
C GLU A 525 -1.96 17.31 -11.86
N LYS A 526 -3.03 17.02 -12.61
CA LYS A 526 -3.77 18.03 -13.38
C LYS A 526 -4.51 19.00 -12.45
N GLY A 527 -3.97 20.20 -12.27
CA GLY A 527 -4.52 21.22 -11.37
C GLY A 527 -4.10 21.06 -9.91
N LEU A 528 -2.99 20.36 -9.65
CA LEU A 528 -2.26 20.45 -8.40
C LEU A 528 -1.31 21.66 -8.42
N ILE A 529 -1.07 22.26 -7.26
CA ILE A 529 -0.01 23.23 -7.02
C ILE A 529 1.31 22.44 -6.95
N LYS A 530 2.17 22.61 -7.95
CA LYS A 530 3.57 22.17 -7.86
C LYS A 530 4.34 23.19 -7.03
N TYR A 531 4.59 22.87 -5.76
CA TYR A 531 5.42 23.71 -4.89
C TYR A 531 6.88 23.61 -5.34
N THR A 532 7.55 24.75 -5.39
CA THR A 532 8.95 24.91 -5.79
C THR A 532 9.63 25.85 -4.80
N TYR A 533 10.96 25.87 -4.75
CA TYR A 533 11.67 26.78 -3.85
C TYR A 533 11.50 28.25 -4.27
N ASN A 534 10.76 29.03 -3.47
CA ASN A 534 10.53 30.45 -3.66
C ASN A 534 10.34 31.16 -2.30
N ILE A 535 11.46 31.55 -1.69
CA ILE A 535 11.49 32.20 -0.37
C ILE A 535 10.75 33.56 -0.34
N THR A 536 10.67 34.27 -1.47
CA THR A 536 9.94 35.54 -1.59
C THR A 536 8.43 35.31 -1.45
N LYS A 537 7.88 34.33 -2.18
CA LYS A 537 6.47 33.93 -2.08
C LYS A 537 6.14 33.33 -0.72
N ALA A 538 7.08 32.61 -0.10
CA ALA A 538 6.93 32.13 1.27
C ALA A 538 6.78 33.30 2.27
N LYS A 539 7.64 34.33 2.19
CA LYS A 539 7.52 35.55 3.02
C LYS A 539 6.23 36.32 2.77
N GLU A 540 5.80 36.43 1.51
CA GLU A 540 4.51 37.03 1.12
C GLU A 540 3.33 36.31 1.78
N LEU A 541 3.34 34.97 1.76
CA LEU A 541 2.31 34.14 2.39
C LEU A 541 2.32 34.23 3.92
N ILE A 542 3.50 34.32 4.57
CA ILE A 542 3.57 34.62 6.01
C ILE A 542 2.95 35.98 6.31
N LYS A 543 3.31 37.05 5.57
CA LYS A 543 2.70 38.39 5.75
C LYS A 543 1.18 38.35 5.56
N LYS A 544 0.68 37.64 4.54
CA LYS A 544 -0.76 37.45 4.27
C LYS A 544 -1.47 36.58 5.32
N SER A 545 -0.75 35.75 6.06
CA SER A 545 -1.32 34.92 7.13
C SER A 545 -1.60 35.68 8.44
N GLY A 546 -1.07 36.90 8.58
CA GLY A 546 -1.23 37.74 9.77
C GLY A 546 -0.41 37.31 10.99
N ILE A 547 0.38 36.24 10.91
CA ILE A 547 1.23 35.80 12.03
C ILE A 547 2.53 36.60 12.10
N ASP A 548 3.02 36.75 13.33
CA ASP A 548 4.42 37.08 13.61
C ASP A 548 5.21 35.77 13.79
N PRO A 549 6.12 35.40 12.88
CA PRO A 549 6.83 34.12 12.93
C PRO A 549 7.82 34.03 14.10
N SER A 550 8.29 35.16 14.65
CA SER A 550 9.27 35.19 15.74
C SER A 550 8.73 34.61 17.05
N LYS A 551 7.41 34.64 17.22
CA LYS A 551 6.69 34.10 18.40
C LYS A 551 6.59 32.59 18.43
N TYR A 552 7.02 31.89 17.38
CA TYR A 552 6.88 30.43 17.26
C TYR A 552 8.24 29.73 17.25
N THR A 553 8.37 28.74 18.14
CA THR A 553 9.44 27.74 18.06
C THR A 553 8.90 26.46 17.43
N ILE A 554 9.51 26.01 16.33
CA ILE A 554 9.15 24.80 15.59
C ILE A 554 10.17 23.71 15.91
N THR A 555 9.72 22.51 16.30
CA THR A 555 10.60 21.36 16.53
C THR A 555 10.36 20.27 15.50
N ILE A 556 11.34 20.05 14.63
CA ILE A 556 11.33 19.01 13.60
C ILE A 556 11.86 17.70 14.19
N LEU A 557 11.02 16.68 14.25
CA LEU A 557 11.38 15.33 14.68
C LEU A 557 11.76 14.43 13.50
N TYR A 558 12.79 13.63 13.71
CA TYR A 558 13.13 12.47 12.88
C TYR A 558 13.57 11.29 13.75
N ASN A 559 13.53 10.08 13.21
CA ASN A 559 14.04 8.90 13.91
C ASN A 559 15.56 8.80 13.79
N GLN A 560 16.22 8.52 14.92
CA GLN A 560 17.66 8.38 15.04
C GLN A 560 18.20 7.34 14.04
N GLY A 561 19.39 7.61 13.48
CA GLY A 561 20.00 6.79 12.42
C GLY A 561 19.56 7.13 10.99
N ASN A 562 18.36 7.70 10.78
CA ASN A 562 17.88 8.00 9.43
C ASN A 562 18.51 9.28 8.85
N LYS A 563 19.65 9.13 8.16
CA LYS A 563 20.42 10.24 7.57
C LYS A 563 19.68 11.04 6.49
N ILE A 564 18.74 10.42 5.75
CA ILE A 564 17.90 11.15 4.78
C ILE A 564 17.00 12.15 5.51
N ARG A 565 16.29 11.70 6.55
CA ARG A 565 15.41 12.56 7.36
C ARG A 565 16.20 13.61 8.15
N GLU A 566 17.41 13.28 8.63
CA GLU A 566 18.35 14.22 9.25
C GLU A 566 18.75 15.38 8.31
N MET A 567 19.21 15.07 7.10
CA MET A 567 19.62 16.08 6.11
C MET A 567 18.44 16.98 5.71
N ILE A 568 17.24 16.41 5.55
CA ILE A 568 16.03 17.19 5.26
C ILE A 568 15.69 18.10 6.44
N ALA A 569 15.68 17.59 7.68
CA ALA A 569 15.36 18.39 8.87
C ALA A 569 16.29 19.60 9.03
N THR A 570 17.60 19.44 8.78
CA THR A 570 18.59 20.53 8.82
C THR A 570 18.38 21.55 7.67
N LEU A 571 17.99 21.11 6.48
CA LEU A 571 17.63 22.02 5.38
C LEU A 571 16.36 22.82 5.70
N LEU A 572 15.33 22.17 6.26
CA LEU A 572 14.12 22.85 6.72
C LEU A 572 14.41 23.85 7.84
N GLN A 573 15.27 23.49 8.80
CA GLN A 573 15.73 24.38 9.87
C GLN A 573 16.31 25.69 9.31
N ARG A 574 17.18 25.59 8.30
CA ARG A 574 17.79 26.74 7.64
C ARG A 574 16.76 27.60 6.91
N GLU A 575 15.95 27.01 6.03
CA GLU A 575 15.07 27.80 5.15
C GLU A 575 13.82 28.35 5.87
N TRP A 576 13.27 27.61 6.84
CA TRP A 576 12.17 28.13 7.68
C TRP A 576 12.68 29.16 8.69
N GLY A 577 13.92 29.05 9.17
CA GLY A 577 14.58 30.12 9.92
C GLY A 577 14.65 31.45 9.16
N ARG A 578 14.85 31.40 7.83
CA ARG A 578 14.85 32.59 6.95
C ARG A 578 13.46 33.23 6.75
N LEU A 579 12.39 32.59 7.23
CA LEU A 579 11.05 33.19 7.37
C LEU A 579 10.84 33.91 8.71
N GLY A 580 11.77 33.77 9.66
CA GLY A 580 11.70 34.37 11.01
C GLY A 580 11.27 33.42 12.12
N PHE A 581 11.12 32.12 11.85
CA PHE A 581 10.79 31.11 12.86
C PHE A 581 12.03 30.68 13.67
N ASN A 582 11.88 30.38 14.96
CA ASN A 582 12.91 29.70 15.74
C ASN A 582 12.80 28.18 15.49
N VAL A 583 13.68 27.59 14.67
CA VAL A 583 13.56 26.18 14.28
C VAL A 583 14.62 25.31 14.93
N LYS A 584 14.19 24.18 15.50
CA LYS A 584 15.01 23.18 16.17
C LYS A 584 14.82 21.82 15.52
N VAL A 585 15.86 20.98 15.54
CA VAL A 585 15.86 19.62 15.00
C VAL A 585 16.16 18.65 16.14
N LYS A 586 15.43 17.52 16.21
CA LYS A 586 15.64 16.50 17.25
C LYS A 586 15.49 15.07 16.72
N ALA A 587 16.52 14.26 16.92
CA ALA A 587 16.47 12.82 16.76
C ALA A 587 15.75 12.16 17.95
N LEU A 588 15.04 11.05 17.69
CA LEU A 588 14.46 10.17 18.72
C LEU A 588 14.63 8.70 18.35
N ALA A 589 14.87 7.82 19.33
CA ALA A 589 14.78 6.38 19.14
C ALA A 589 13.35 5.96 18.70
N TRP A 590 13.24 4.97 17.82
CA TRP A 590 12.00 4.65 17.08
C TRP A 590 10.75 4.44 17.94
N PRO A 591 10.76 3.66 19.05
CA PRO A 591 9.57 3.50 19.90
C PRO A 591 9.13 4.80 20.60
N THR A 592 10.07 5.71 20.87
CA THR A 592 9.76 7.04 21.41
C THR A 592 9.27 7.98 20.33
N TYR A 593 9.85 7.92 19.12
CA TYR A 593 9.39 8.67 17.96
C TYR A 593 7.91 8.36 17.65
N LEU A 594 7.56 7.08 17.44
CA LEU A 594 6.19 6.66 17.14
C LEU A 594 5.19 7.07 18.23
N ARG A 595 5.53 6.85 19.51
CA ARG A 595 4.68 7.24 20.64
C ARG A 595 4.42 8.76 20.68
N LYS A 596 5.43 9.58 20.36
CA LYS A 596 5.27 11.05 20.38
C LYS A 596 4.43 11.54 19.20
N THR A 597 4.61 10.98 18.01
CA THR A 597 3.86 11.36 16.80
C THR A 597 2.41 10.94 16.88
N SER A 598 2.12 9.68 17.24
CA SER A 598 0.75 9.18 17.36
C SER A 598 -0.06 9.89 18.45
N ARG A 599 0.57 10.45 19.49
CA ARG A 599 -0.11 11.18 20.58
C ARG A 599 -0.24 12.71 20.39
N GLY A 600 0.16 13.25 19.24
CA GLY A 600 0.01 14.69 18.97
C GLY A 600 1.00 15.62 19.71
N GLU A 601 1.95 15.06 20.46
CA GLU A 601 2.99 15.76 21.25
C GLU A 601 4.08 16.47 20.39
N PHE A 602 3.80 16.63 19.10
CA PHE A 602 4.77 16.53 17.98
C PHE A 602 4.07 16.63 16.49
N ASP A 603 3.92 18.03 16.55
CA ASP A 603 4.70 19.24 16.03
C ASP A 603 5.05 19.47 14.53
N VAL A 604 6.32 19.25 14.12
CA VAL A 604 6.71 18.86 12.75
C VAL A 604 7.46 17.51 12.78
N TYR A 605 7.13 16.54 11.89
CA TYR A 605 7.93 15.31 11.71
C TYR A 605 8.07 14.89 10.25
N ILE A 606 9.13 14.13 9.96
CA ILE A 606 9.40 13.56 8.63
C ILE A 606 9.28 12.05 8.70
N VAL A 607 8.31 11.47 8.00
CA VAL A 607 8.05 10.02 7.93
C VAL A 607 7.83 9.60 6.47
N GLY A 608 7.65 8.30 6.24
CA GLY A 608 7.14 7.78 4.99
C GLY A 608 6.09 6.70 5.22
N TRP A 609 5.42 6.30 4.15
CA TRP A 609 4.41 5.25 4.10
C TRP A 609 4.71 4.30 2.94
N ALA A 610 4.47 3.01 3.14
CA ALA A 610 4.58 1.93 2.15
C ALA A 610 3.24 1.19 2.11
N PRO A 611 2.86 0.52 1.01
CA PRO A 611 1.51 -0.01 0.86
C PRO A 611 1.28 -1.29 1.68
N ASP A 612 0.23 -1.31 2.50
CA ASP A 612 -0.27 -2.55 3.12
C ASP A 612 -1.06 -3.40 2.09
N TYR A 613 -1.74 -2.70 1.18
CA TYR A 613 -2.41 -3.24 -0.02
C TYR A 613 -2.55 -2.13 -1.08
N VAL A 614 -2.67 -2.50 -2.36
CA VAL A 614 -2.69 -1.49 -3.44
C VAL A 614 -4.10 -1.01 -3.70
N ASP A 615 -4.50 -0.02 -2.92
CA ASP A 615 -5.67 0.77 -3.19
C ASP A 615 -5.46 2.24 -2.77
N PRO A 616 -6.07 3.23 -3.44
CA PRO A 616 -6.03 4.62 -3.00
C PRO A 616 -6.52 4.84 -1.56
N ASP A 617 -7.34 3.95 -1.02
CA ASP A 617 -7.82 4.01 0.35
C ASP A 617 -6.69 3.87 1.38
N ASP A 618 -5.71 3.01 1.10
CA ASP A 618 -4.53 2.73 1.94
C ASP A 618 -3.62 3.96 2.15
N TYR A 619 -3.81 4.99 1.32
CA TYR A 619 -3.09 6.25 1.39
C TYR A 619 -4.02 7.37 1.82
N ALA A 620 -5.16 7.52 1.15
CA ALA A 620 -6.08 8.62 1.38
C ALA A 620 -6.71 8.56 2.77
N TYR A 621 -7.12 7.37 3.24
CA TYR A 621 -7.81 7.23 4.52
C TYR A 621 -6.84 7.41 5.71
N PRO A 622 -5.79 6.59 5.92
CA PRO A 622 -4.94 6.73 7.10
C PRO A 622 -4.14 8.04 7.14
N LEU A 623 -3.86 8.68 5.99
CA LEU A 623 -3.10 9.94 5.96
C LEU A 623 -3.95 11.20 6.12
N LEU A 624 -5.27 11.16 5.82
CA LEU A 624 -6.14 12.36 5.79
C LEU A 624 -7.44 12.27 6.59
N TRP A 625 -7.82 11.11 7.12
CA TRP A 625 -9.05 10.94 7.90
C TRP A 625 -9.10 11.87 9.11
N GLY A 626 -10.03 12.82 9.11
CA GLY A 626 -10.18 13.81 10.17
C GLY A 626 -10.88 13.31 11.44
N GLY A 627 -11.26 12.04 11.51
CA GLY A 627 -11.90 11.42 12.67
C GLY A 627 -13.39 11.71 12.83
N TRP A 628 -14.10 12.16 11.78
CA TRP A 628 -15.55 12.37 11.83
C TRP A 628 -16.33 11.07 11.56
N ASP A 629 -17.01 10.55 12.58
CA ASP A 629 -17.92 9.42 12.40
C ASP A 629 -19.24 9.87 11.74
N PHE A 630 -19.84 9.00 10.95
CA PHE A 630 -21.11 9.22 10.25
C PHE A 630 -22.03 7.99 10.37
N SER A 631 -23.34 8.21 10.51
CA SER A 631 -24.32 7.12 10.45
C SER A 631 -24.68 6.72 9.01
N GLU A 632 -24.61 7.68 8.08
CA GLU A 632 -24.84 7.47 6.65
C GLU A 632 -23.99 8.46 5.85
N VAL A 633 -23.36 8.00 4.77
CA VAL A 633 -22.80 8.85 3.71
C VAL A 633 -23.13 8.22 2.36
N LYS A 634 -23.60 9.02 1.41
CA LYS A 634 -23.97 8.58 0.06
C LYS A 634 -23.54 9.59 -0.99
N VAL A 635 -23.05 9.10 -2.12
CA VAL A 635 -23.02 9.88 -3.38
C VAL A 635 -24.40 9.82 -4.00
N VAL A 636 -24.96 10.98 -4.34
CA VAL A 636 -26.26 11.10 -5.00
C VAL A 636 -26.15 11.95 -6.26
N LYS A 637 -26.88 11.56 -7.30
CA LYS A 637 -27.15 12.41 -8.46
C LYS A 637 -28.36 13.29 -8.13
N GLY A 638 -28.27 14.60 -8.39
CA GLY A 638 -29.34 15.58 -8.19
C GLY A 638 -29.67 16.35 -9.45
#